data_AF-A0A7V7ZKT6-F1
#
_entry.id   AF-A0A7V7ZKT6-F1
#
_cell.length_a   1.000
_cell.length_b   1.000
_cell.length_c   1.000
_cell.angle_alpha   90.00
_cell.angle_beta   90.00
_cell.angle_gamma   90.00
#
_symmetry.space_group_name_H-M   'P 1'
#
loop_
_entity.id
_entity.type
_entity.pdbx_description
1 polymer ?
#
loop_
_entity_poly.entity_id
_entity_poly.type
_entity_poly.pdbx_seq_one_letter_code
_entity_poly.pdbx_strand_id
1 'polypeptide(L)'
;MNYGHTLAFGTFITPRSDAPERVVALAQRSEALGYSLVSFQDHPYQPALLDAWTLLAWVAGKTERIQIAPNVLSMPLRQPAVLARAAASLDRLSGGRLALGLGAGAFWDGIKAMGGWRLAPGEAVGALGEEIDIVRGMLDTGERGPLQLDGDYYAVAGAERGPAPAHDIPIWVGAYKPRMLRLLAQKADGWLPSLGYIQPHEIAAANATIDHAAREAGRDPREIRRLLNISGQFTAQRGGFLKGTSQQWVEDLLPLVVEHGISTLILMADDVEVMEQFMAEVAPPLREAALAAAPQGAAGPVRRAAALAKRRQGIDYDRIPAALREAAVEPGDIAFARVRSTYMRRGAPGLVLRPSTPDQVAQALAFARTQQGVPLGIRSGGHGISGRSTNDGGIIISLDQMNSIEVIDRAARRVRLGPAARWMDVAAALEPYGWAISSGDYGGVGVGGLATAGGIGWMARKHGLTIDHVRAVDVVLADGSQVRASQRENPDLFWAMRGAGANFGIATAFELEADAVGRVGWAQLVMDASDTAGLLQRWGAAVEAAPRDLTSAIILGPPRRGQPPIAQVMAMVDSDDPDTIIRQLQPLADIAPMYDQSVVLTSYASVMANADPADHDGQGEPLGRAGLLGQITPAFAADAARLLQSGVVYFFHIRALGGAVADVPAEATAYAHRQANFSVNAFGTSRLRLDALWDGMARHFQGLYLNFETDLRPERVAEAFPPATLARLRDLKRRYDPENVFRDNFNIAPQQEGA
;
A
#
# COMPACT_ATOMS: atom_id res chain seq x y z
N MET A 1 32.06 -15.68 15.51
CA MET A 1 31.41 -15.29 14.24
C MET A 1 30.19 -14.46 14.58
N ASN A 2 30.07 -13.24 14.05
CA ASN A 2 28.89 -12.41 14.29
C ASN A 2 28.10 -12.28 12.99
N TYR A 3 26.86 -12.77 12.99
CA TYR A 3 25.96 -12.73 11.82
C TYR A 3 25.09 -11.45 11.77
N GLY A 4 25.29 -10.50 12.68
CA GLY A 4 24.56 -9.22 12.70
C GLY A 4 23.15 -9.28 13.29
N HIS A 5 22.76 -10.40 13.88
CA HIS A 5 21.45 -10.56 14.52
C HIS A 5 21.48 -10.18 15.99
N THR A 6 20.50 -9.41 16.43
CA THR A 6 20.29 -9.07 17.84
C THR A 6 20.00 -10.33 18.66
N LEU A 7 20.64 -10.44 19.83
CA LEU A 7 20.40 -11.52 20.78
C LEU A 7 18.97 -11.45 21.34
N ALA A 8 18.20 -12.52 21.12
CA ALA A 8 16.84 -12.70 21.59
C ALA A 8 16.72 -13.93 22.49
N PHE A 9 15.71 -13.92 23.35
CA PHE A 9 15.43 -15.01 24.27
C PHE A 9 14.00 -15.51 24.04
N GLY A 10 13.85 -16.82 23.98
CA GLY A 10 12.56 -17.48 23.81
C GLY A 10 12.31 -18.57 24.83
N THR A 11 11.10 -19.12 24.79
CA THR A 11 10.68 -20.26 25.61
C THR A 11 10.21 -21.39 24.71
N PHE A 12 10.48 -22.62 25.14
CA PHE A 12 9.90 -23.84 24.62
C PHE A 12 9.07 -24.42 25.75
N ILE A 13 7.76 -24.47 25.55
CA ILE A 13 6.81 -24.98 26.54
C ILE A 13 6.28 -26.32 26.04
N THR A 14 6.23 -27.32 26.91
CA THR A 14 5.65 -28.62 26.59
C THR A 14 4.13 -28.47 26.43
N PRO A 15 3.54 -28.80 25.27
CA PRO A 15 2.13 -28.57 24.99
C PRO A 15 1.27 -29.68 25.60
N ARG A 16 1.31 -29.88 26.92
CA ARG A 16 0.60 -30.98 27.59
C ARG A 16 -0.92 -30.86 27.45
N SER A 17 -1.58 -31.96 27.09
CA SER A 17 -3.05 -32.01 26.93
C SER A 17 -3.82 -32.20 28.24
N ASP A 18 -3.15 -32.63 29.32
CA ASP A 18 -3.76 -32.80 30.65
C ASP A 18 -3.83 -31.51 31.49
N ALA A 19 -3.18 -30.45 31.03
CA ALA A 19 -3.21 -29.11 31.65
C ALA A 19 -3.14 -27.98 30.60
N PRO A 20 -4.09 -27.92 29.66
CA PRO A 20 -4.02 -26.99 28.52
C PRO A 20 -4.03 -25.52 28.95
N GLU A 21 -4.75 -25.15 30.01
CA GLU A 21 -4.76 -23.78 30.53
C GLU A 21 -3.40 -23.37 31.08
N ARG A 22 -2.67 -24.31 31.70
CA ARG A 22 -1.31 -24.05 32.20
C ARG A 22 -0.35 -23.74 31.05
N VAL A 23 -0.45 -24.43 29.93
CA VAL A 23 0.37 -24.18 28.73
C VAL A 23 0.18 -22.74 28.23
N VAL A 24 -1.08 -22.29 28.17
CA VAL A 24 -1.42 -20.91 27.74
C VAL A 24 -0.95 -19.88 28.76
N ALA A 25 -1.13 -20.15 30.06
CA ALA A 25 -0.66 -19.27 31.13
C ALA A 25 0.87 -19.10 31.12
N LEU A 26 1.62 -20.18 30.84
CA LEU A 26 3.07 -20.10 30.67
C LEU A 26 3.45 -19.22 29.46
N ALA A 27 2.73 -19.31 28.34
CA ALA A 27 2.99 -18.45 27.19
C ALA A 27 2.73 -16.96 27.48
N GLN A 28 1.66 -16.64 28.21
CA GLN A 28 1.38 -15.29 28.69
C GLN A 28 2.46 -14.82 29.69
N ARG A 29 2.93 -15.73 30.56
CA ARG A 29 4.03 -15.43 31.48
C ARG A 29 5.32 -15.14 30.73
N SER A 30 5.64 -15.89 29.66
CA SER A 30 6.78 -15.60 28.79
C SER A 30 6.74 -14.16 28.26
N GLU A 31 5.58 -13.71 27.76
CA GLU A 31 5.41 -12.34 27.30
C GLU A 31 5.58 -11.31 28.42
N ALA A 32 4.99 -11.57 29.59
CA ALA A 32 5.08 -10.67 30.75
C ALA A 32 6.52 -10.52 31.27
N LEU A 33 7.33 -11.59 31.19
CA LEU A 33 8.74 -11.59 31.58
C LEU A 33 9.67 -10.97 30.52
N GLY A 34 9.15 -10.63 29.33
CA GLY A 34 9.92 -9.99 28.27
C GLY A 34 10.66 -10.96 27.34
N TYR A 35 10.29 -12.24 27.32
CA TYR A 35 10.72 -13.14 26.25
C TYR A 35 10.16 -12.66 24.90
N SER A 36 10.96 -12.80 23.85
CA SER A 36 10.59 -12.36 22.49
C SER A 36 9.90 -13.46 21.68
N LEU A 37 10.00 -14.72 22.11
CA LEU A 37 9.48 -15.90 21.41
C LEU A 37 8.91 -16.92 22.40
N VAL A 38 7.78 -17.53 22.04
CA VAL A 38 7.27 -18.74 22.66
C VAL A 38 7.05 -19.81 21.59
N SER A 39 7.44 -21.04 21.90
CA SER A 39 7.40 -22.13 20.94
C SER A 39 6.95 -23.46 21.55
N PHE A 40 6.42 -24.34 20.69
CA PHE A 40 5.83 -25.61 21.09
C PHE A 40 6.23 -26.72 20.12
N GLN A 41 6.55 -27.91 20.62
CA GLN A 41 6.80 -29.08 19.77
C GLN A 41 5.55 -29.58 19.06
N ASP A 42 5.74 -30.15 17.88
CA ASP A 42 4.68 -30.78 17.11
C ASP A 42 4.91 -32.29 16.99
N HIS A 43 4.20 -33.06 17.82
CA HIS A 43 4.14 -34.51 17.73
C HIS A 43 2.67 -34.96 17.69
N PRO A 44 1.95 -34.79 16.56
CA PRO A 44 0.50 -35.03 16.48
C PRO A 44 0.07 -36.46 16.84
N TYR A 45 0.99 -37.42 16.76
CA TYR A 45 0.81 -38.82 17.13
C TYR A 45 0.92 -39.08 18.65
N GLN A 46 1.23 -38.08 19.47
CA GLN A 46 1.31 -38.20 20.93
C GLN A 46 0.03 -37.63 21.57
N PRO A 47 -0.89 -38.47 22.09
CA PRO A 47 -2.16 -37.99 22.67
C PRO A 47 -1.99 -37.18 23.96
N ALA A 48 -0.83 -37.29 24.62
CA ALA A 48 -0.48 -36.48 25.80
C ALA A 48 -0.14 -35.03 25.45
N LEU A 49 -0.10 -34.67 24.16
CA LEU A 49 0.22 -33.34 23.67
C LEU A 49 -0.96 -32.75 22.90
N LEU A 50 -1.12 -31.43 22.99
CA LEU A 50 -2.04 -30.65 22.17
C LEU A 50 -1.53 -30.57 20.73
N ASP A 51 -2.44 -30.45 19.77
CA ASP A 51 -2.07 -30.09 18.40
C ASP A 51 -1.41 -28.70 18.39
N ALA A 52 -0.17 -28.64 17.88
CA ALA A 52 0.65 -27.43 17.96
C ALA A 52 0.01 -26.25 17.20
N TRP A 53 -0.61 -26.49 16.04
CA TRP A 53 -1.19 -25.43 15.23
C TRP A 53 -2.41 -24.78 15.89
N THR A 54 -3.29 -25.62 16.46
CA THR A 54 -4.45 -25.18 17.23
C THR A 54 -4.03 -24.38 18.46
N LEU A 55 -3.02 -24.87 19.19
CA LEU A 55 -2.47 -24.17 20.35
C LEU A 55 -1.86 -22.81 19.96
N LEU A 56 -1.08 -22.73 18.88
CA LEU A 56 -0.49 -21.49 18.39
C LEU A 56 -1.56 -20.44 18.10
N ALA A 57 -2.64 -20.82 17.41
CA ALA A 57 -3.76 -19.91 17.13
C ALA A 57 -4.42 -19.39 18.42
N TRP A 58 -4.59 -20.26 19.42
CA TRP A 58 -5.15 -19.85 20.71
C TRP A 58 -4.21 -18.91 21.48
N VAL A 59 -2.91 -19.22 21.53
CA VAL A 59 -1.89 -18.39 22.20
C VAL A 59 -1.76 -17.03 21.51
N ALA A 60 -1.83 -16.97 20.18
CA ALA A 60 -1.84 -15.71 19.43
C ALA A 60 -2.97 -14.78 19.89
N GLY A 61 -4.18 -15.33 20.12
CA GLY A 61 -5.33 -14.57 20.62
C GLY A 61 -5.28 -14.23 22.12
N LYS A 62 -4.31 -14.78 22.87
CA LYS A 62 -4.13 -14.56 24.32
C LYS A 62 -2.88 -13.74 24.68
N THR A 63 -2.13 -13.32 23.67
CA THR A 63 -0.89 -12.54 23.79
C THR A 63 -0.91 -11.41 22.77
N GLU A 64 -0.11 -10.37 22.97
CA GLU A 64 -0.16 -9.16 22.15
C GLU A 64 1.11 -8.88 21.34
N ARG A 65 2.27 -9.27 21.87
CA ARG A 65 3.60 -8.84 21.41
C ARG A 65 4.56 -9.99 21.14
N ILE A 66 4.47 -11.09 21.89
CA ILE A 66 5.42 -12.20 21.78
C ILE A 66 5.28 -12.93 20.43
N GLN A 67 6.41 -13.26 19.81
CA GLN A 67 6.45 -14.09 18.61
C GLN A 67 6.03 -15.53 18.97
N ILE A 68 5.32 -16.20 18.08
CA ILE A 68 4.87 -17.57 18.25
C ILE A 68 5.44 -18.48 17.15
N ALA A 69 5.87 -19.69 17.50
CA ALA A 69 6.41 -20.64 16.52
C ALA A 69 6.20 -22.11 16.90
N PRO A 70 5.98 -23.01 15.94
CA PRO A 70 6.18 -24.43 16.16
C PRO A 70 7.69 -24.75 16.20
N ASN A 71 8.09 -25.77 16.96
CA ASN A 71 9.49 -26.15 17.19
C ASN A 71 9.66 -27.68 17.19
N VAL A 72 9.65 -28.35 16.04
CA VAL A 72 9.26 -27.89 14.70
C VAL A 72 8.06 -28.70 14.22
N LEU A 73 7.28 -28.20 13.24
CA LEU A 73 6.18 -28.94 12.63
C LEU A 73 6.66 -30.25 12.02
N SER A 74 5.86 -31.31 12.21
CA SER A 74 6.07 -32.59 11.55
C SER A 74 5.44 -32.56 10.16
N MET A 75 6.19 -32.09 9.17
CA MET A 75 5.68 -31.83 7.83
C MET A 75 5.02 -33.00 7.09
N PRO A 76 5.44 -34.27 7.25
CA PRO A 76 4.72 -35.40 6.65
C PRO A 76 3.24 -35.53 7.05
N LEU A 77 2.79 -34.78 8.07
CA LEU A 77 1.39 -34.72 8.54
C LEU A 77 0.74 -33.35 8.30
N ARG A 78 1.39 -32.44 7.56
CA ARG A 78 0.91 -31.08 7.28
C ARG A 78 0.92 -30.84 5.78
N GLN A 79 -0.26 -30.69 5.17
CA GLN A 79 -0.33 -30.39 3.73
C GLN A 79 0.25 -28.97 3.47
N PRO A 80 1.28 -28.82 2.62
CA PRO A 80 2.07 -27.58 2.57
C PRO A 80 1.32 -26.35 2.04
N ALA A 81 0.43 -26.52 1.05
CA ALA A 81 -0.36 -25.41 0.52
C ALA A 81 -1.43 -24.93 1.52
N VAL A 82 -2.06 -25.86 2.23
CA VAL A 82 -3.01 -25.55 3.32
C VAL A 82 -2.28 -24.89 4.48
N LEU A 83 -1.10 -25.40 4.86
CA LEU A 83 -0.25 -24.81 5.88
C LEU A 83 0.12 -23.36 5.53
N ALA A 84 0.51 -23.09 4.29
CA ALA A 84 0.86 -21.74 3.86
C ALA A 84 -0.32 -20.75 4.03
N ARG A 85 -1.52 -21.16 3.61
CA ARG A 85 -2.74 -20.36 3.76
C ARG A 85 -3.10 -20.12 5.22
N ALA A 86 -2.97 -21.17 6.04
CA ALA A 86 -3.18 -21.07 7.48
C ALA A 86 -2.14 -20.16 8.14
N ALA A 87 -0.87 -20.24 7.72
CA ALA A 87 0.22 -19.41 8.23
C ALA A 87 -0.01 -17.93 7.92
N ALA A 88 -0.35 -17.58 6.67
CA ALA A 88 -0.72 -16.21 6.32
C ALA A 88 -1.91 -15.69 7.14
N SER A 89 -2.90 -16.54 7.39
CA SER A 89 -4.09 -16.17 8.16
C SER A 89 -3.73 -15.90 9.63
N LEU A 90 -2.99 -16.82 10.26
CA LEU A 90 -2.53 -16.65 11.64
C LEU A 90 -1.57 -15.46 11.79
N ASP A 91 -0.72 -15.23 10.80
CA ASP A 91 0.18 -14.09 10.79
C ASP A 91 -0.59 -12.76 10.78
N ARG A 92 -1.61 -12.63 9.92
CA ARG A 92 -2.48 -11.45 9.91
C ARG A 92 -3.26 -11.28 11.22
N LEU A 93 -3.82 -12.37 11.74
CA LEU A 93 -4.59 -12.34 12.99
C LEU A 93 -3.72 -11.99 14.20
N SER A 94 -2.46 -12.41 14.19
CA SER A 94 -1.51 -12.11 15.25
C SER A 94 -0.80 -10.76 15.09
N GLY A 95 -0.95 -10.07 13.95
CA GLY A 95 -0.27 -8.81 13.68
C GLY A 95 1.19 -8.96 13.28
N GLY A 96 1.56 -10.05 12.59
CA GLY A 96 2.92 -10.28 12.10
C GLY A 96 3.84 -11.01 13.09
N ARG A 97 3.28 -11.88 13.94
CA ARG A 97 4.02 -12.52 15.05
C ARG A 97 4.35 -14.00 14.81
N LEU A 98 4.11 -14.55 13.62
CA LEU A 98 4.34 -15.98 13.36
C LEU A 98 5.75 -16.24 12.82
N ALA A 99 6.41 -17.29 13.32
CA ALA A 99 7.52 -17.97 12.62
C ALA A 99 7.16 -19.43 12.35
N LEU A 100 7.76 -20.04 11.32
CA LEU A 100 7.50 -21.42 10.92
C LEU A 100 8.73 -22.29 11.13
N GLY A 101 8.79 -23.00 12.26
CA GLY A 101 9.71 -24.11 12.43
C GLY A 101 9.20 -25.34 11.67
N LEU A 102 9.95 -25.83 10.68
CA LEU A 102 9.61 -26.99 9.85
C LEU A 102 10.62 -28.12 10.02
N GLY A 103 10.14 -29.37 10.01
CA GLY A 103 10.99 -30.55 10.06
C GLY A 103 10.43 -31.70 9.25
N ALA A 104 11.34 -32.54 8.73
CA ALA A 104 11.00 -33.71 7.93
C ALA A 104 10.36 -34.86 8.73
N GLY A 105 10.18 -34.68 10.05
CA GLY A 105 9.72 -35.72 10.97
C GLY A 105 10.85 -36.69 11.41
N ALA A 106 10.72 -37.23 12.62
CA ALA A 106 11.70 -38.18 13.19
C ALA A 106 11.08 -39.51 13.64
N PHE A 107 9.77 -39.52 13.95
CA PHE A 107 9.08 -40.69 14.50
C PHE A 107 8.19 -41.36 13.45
N TRP A 108 8.79 -42.17 12.59
CA TRP A 108 8.14 -42.73 11.41
C TRP A 108 6.95 -43.63 11.70
N ASP A 109 6.97 -44.38 12.81
CA ASP A 109 5.87 -45.29 13.12
C ASP A 109 4.59 -44.51 13.48
N GLY A 110 4.71 -43.44 14.26
CA GLY A 110 3.59 -42.54 14.55
C GLY A 110 3.13 -41.73 13.34
N ILE A 111 4.07 -41.24 12.51
CA ILE A 111 3.75 -40.56 11.25
C ILE A 111 2.93 -41.47 10.33
N LYS A 112 3.40 -42.71 10.12
CA LYS A 112 2.70 -43.70 9.29
C LYS A 112 1.34 -44.07 9.85
N ALA A 113 1.23 -44.23 11.17
CA ALA A 113 -0.04 -44.54 11.83
C ALA A 113 -1.10 -43.44 11.63
N MET A 114 -0.67 -42.19 11.46
CA MET A 114 -1.54 -41.03 11.19
C MET A 114 -1.73 -40.73 9.70
N GLY A 115 -1.32 -41.64 8.80
CA GLY A 115 -1.52 -41.52 7.36
C GLY A 115 -0.39 -40.83 6.58
N GLY A 116 0.69 -40.43 7.24
CA GLY A 116 1.88 -39.88 6.59
C GLY A 116 2.70 -40.96 5.86
N TRP A 117 3.48 -40.55 4.86
CA TRP A 117 4.38 -41.46 4.14
C TRP A 117 5.64 -41.75 4.95
N ARG A 118 6.11 -42.99 4.89
CA ARG A 118 7.43 -43.35 5.41
C ARG A 118 8.44 -43.22 4.27
N LEU A 119 9.26 -42.18 4.34
CA LEU A 119 10.30 -41.89 3.36
C LEU A 119 11.67 -42.34 3.87
N ALA A 120 12.57 -42.73 2.97
CA ALA A 120 13.97 -42.88 3.32
C ALA A 120 14.56 -41.53 3.74
N PRO A 121 15.63 -41.48 4.56
CA PRO A 121 16.17 -40.22 5.08
C PRO A 121 16.53 -39.19 3.99
N GLY A 122 17.01 -39.63 2.84
CA GLY A 122 17.32 -38.74 1.71
C GLY A 122 16.09 -38.18 1.02
N GLU A 123 15.06 -39.02 0.87
CA GLU A 123 13.76 -38.66 0.28
C GLU A 123 13.01 -37.68 1.17
N ALA A 124 13.02 -37.89 2.50
CA ALA A 124 12.41 -36.99 3.47
C ALA A 124 13.02 -35.57 3.42
N VAL A 125 14.33 -35.46 3.16
CA VAL A 125 14.98 -34.16 2.94
C VAL A 125 14.54 -33.53 1.62
N GLY A 126 14.38 -34.33 0.56
CA GLY A 126 13.87 -33.86 -0.73
C GLY A 126 12.44 -33.32 -0.62
N ALA A 127 11.55 -34.11 0.00
CA ALA A 127 10.16 -33.74 0.27
C ALA A 127 10.07 -32.44 1.08
N LEU A 128 10.89 -32.26 2.13
CA LEU A 128 10.93 -31.00 2.89
C LEU A 128 11.35 -29.80 2.04
N GLY A 129 12.24 -30.02 1.06
CA GLY A 129 12.61 -28.98 0.12
C GLY A 129 11.43 -28.50 -0.73
N GLU A 130 10.66 -29.44 -1.28
CA GLU A 130 9.45 -29.12 -2.07
C GLU A 130 8.35 -28.48 -1.20
N GLU A 131 8.18 -28.94 0.03
CA GLU A 131 7.24 -28.34 0.98
C GLU A 131 7.57 -26.87 1.26
N ILE A 132 8.85 -26.54 1.47
CA ILE A 132 9.29 -25.15 1.65
C ILE A 132 9.01 -24.33 0.39
N ASP A 133 9.25 -24.88 -0.81
CA ASP A 133 8.98 -24.19 -2.08
C ASP A 133 7.48 -23.91 -2.27
N ILE A 134 6.62 -24.87 -1.92
CA ILE A 134 5.16 -24.68 -1.94
C ILE A 134 4.74 -23.61 -0.95
N VAL A 135 5.25 -23.66 0.30
CA VAL A 135 4.91 -22.65 1.32
C VAL A 135 5.32 -21.25 0.88
N ARG A 136 6.55 -21.08 0.38
CA ARG A 136 7.04 -19.80 -0.16
C ARG A 136 6.23 -19.33 -1.36
N GLY A 137 5.96 -20.22 -2.31
CA GLY A 137 5.18 -19.90 -3.50
C GLY A 137 3.77 -19.42 -3.15
N MET A 138 3.09 -20.10 -2.24
CA MET A 138 1.74 -19.72 -1.80
C MET A 138 1.73 -18.37 -1.07
N LEU A 139 2.79 -18.03 -0.32
CA LEU A 139 2.92 -16.76 0.39
C LEU A 139 3.38 -15.60 -0.51
N ASP A 140 3.98 -15.87 -1.67
CA ASP A 140 4.45 -14.85 -2.63
C ASP A 140 3.29 -14.30 -3.47
N THR A 141 2.44 -13.49 -2.84
CA THR A 141 1.28 -12.86 -3.50
C THR A 141 1.66 -11.72 -4.46
N GLY A 142 2.95 -11.38 -4.57
CA GLY A 142 3.45 -10.39 -5.52
C GLY A 142 3.54 -10.93 -6.95
N GLU A 143 3.70 -12.25 -7.09
CA GLU A 143 3.76 -12.95 -8.37
C GLU A 143 2.41 -13.01 -9.07
N ARG A 144 2.43 -12.99 -10.41
CA ARG A 144 1.20 -13.07 -11.22
C ARG A 144 0.78 -14.51 -11.43
N GLY A 145 -0.52 -14.77 -11.23
CA GLY A 145 -1.16 -16.05 -11.53
C GLY A 145 -0.98 -17.10 -10.41
N PRO A 146 -1.65 -18.25 -10.58
CA PRO A 146 -1.63 -19.30 -9.58
C PRO A 146 -0.27 -19.99 -9.49
N LEU A 147 0.03 -20.60 -8.33
CA LEU A 147 1.22 -21.41 -8.14
C LEU A 147 1.10 -22.71 -8.94
N GLN A 148 2.12 -23.00 -9.73
CA GLN A 148 2.32 -24.30 -10.35
C GLN A 148 3.69 -24.86 -9.93
N LEU A 149 3.69 -26.08 -9.41
CA LEU A 149 4.90 -26.80 -9.02
C LEU A 149 4.66 -28.28 -9.27
N ASP A 150 5.55 -28.92 -10.02
CA ASP A 150 5.51 -30.36 -10.31
C ASP A 150 6.75 -30.99 -9.69
N GLY A 151 6.63 -31.41 -8.44
CA GLY A 151 7.70 -31.99 -7.63
C GLY A 151 7.65 -33.52 -7.61
N ASP A 152 8.76 -34.13 -7.17
CA ASP A 152 8.88 -35.59 -7.05
C ASP A 152 7.96 -36.14 -5.96
N TYR A 153 7.64 -35.34 -4.93
CA TYR A 153 6.80 -35.74 -3.78
C TYR A 153 5.48 -34.97 -3.74
N TYR A 154 5.50 -33.68 -4.09
CA TYR A 154 4.33 -32.81 -4.05
C TYR A 154 4.11 -32.08 -5.38
N ALA A 155 2.87 -32.12 -5.86
CA ALA A 155 2.43 -31.33 -7.00
C ALA A 155 1.36 -30.31 -6.58
N VAL A 156 1.46 -29.10 -7.12
CA VAL A 156 0.49 -28.02 -7.02
C VAL A 156 0.09 -27.62 -8.44
N ALA A 157 -1.15 -27.90 -8.82
CA ALA A 157 -1.66 -27.69 -10.17
C ALA A 157 -2.56 -26.45 -10.25
N GLY A 158 -1.98 -25.26 -10.09
CA GLY A 158 -2.71 -24.00 -10.25
C GLY A 158 -3.44 -23.53 -8.97
N ALA A 159 -2.79 -23.64 -7.81
CA ALA A 159 -3.37 -23.12 -6.57
C ALA A 159 -3.28 -21.59 -6.52
N GLU A 160 -4.39 -20.92 -6.18
CA GLU A 160 -4.40 -19.48 -5.95
C GLU A 160 -3.52 -19.11 -4.75
N ARG A 161 -2.71 -18.07 -4.92
CA ARG A 161 -1.77 -17.60 -3.89
C ARG A 161 -2.51 -16.79 -2.81
N GLY A 162 -1.92 -16.74 -1.63
CA GLY A 162 -2.35 -15.87 -0.54
C GLY A 162 -3.39 -16.46 0.43
N PRO A 163 -3.88 -15.63 1.37
CA PRO A 163 -3.72 -14.17 1.44
C PRO A 163 -2.28 -13.71 1.70
N ALA A 164 -1.96 -12.45 1.41
CA ALA A 164 -0.65 -11.88 1.74
C ALA A 164 -0.44 -11.86 3.26
N PRO A 165 0.69 -12.34 3.78
CA PRO A 165 0.98 -12.29 5.22
C PRO A 165 1.20 -10.84 5.67
N ALA A 166 1.13 -10.60 6.99
CA ALA A 166 1.37 -9.26 7.56
C ALA A 166 2.86 -8.91 7.59
N HIS A 167 3.73 -9.91 7.70
CA HIS A 167 5.17 -9.77 7.59
C HIS A 167 5.82 -10.97 6.88
N ASP A 168 7.15 -10.93 6.73
CA ASP A 168 7.91 -12.01 6.10
C ASP A 168 8.13 -13.15 7.09
N ILE A 169 7.15 -14.07 7.10
CA ILE A 169 7.13 -15.24 7.99
C ILE A 169 8.43 -16.02 7.81
N PRO A 170 9.33 -16.03 8.82
CA PRO A 170 10.60 -16.73 8.68
C PRO A 170 10.39 -18.24 8.78
N ILE A 171 11.11 -18.98 7.94
CA ILE A 171 11.13 -20.45 7.97
C ILE A 171 12.41 -20.91 8.68
N TRP A 172 12.25 -21.64 9.77
CA TRP A 172 13.36 -22.24 10.52
C TRP A 172 13.36 -23.75 10.31
N VAL A 173 14.53 -24.37 10.21
CA VAL A 173 14.65 -25.81 10.01
C VAL A 173 15.48 -26.43 11.13
N GLY A 174 14.95 -27.50 11.72
CA GLY A 174 15.70 -28.37 12.62
C GLY A 174 16.63 -29.28 11.82
N ALA A 175 17.93 -29.00 11.83
CA ALA A 175 18.92 -29.71 11.01
C ALA A 175 20.14 -30.16 11.83
N TYR A 176 20.60 -31.38 11.58
CA TYR A 176 21.76 -31.95 12.27
C TYR A 176 22.78 -32.58 11.30
N LYS A 177 22.30 -33.31 10.29
CA LYS A 177 23.16 -34.03 9.34
C LYS A 177 23.49 -33.18 8.12
N PRO A 178 24.65 -33.40 7.45
CA PRO A 178 25.13 -32.52 6.37
C PRO A 178 24.13 -32.27 5.24
N ARG A 179 23.38 -33.29 4.81
CA ARG A 179 22.37 -33.12 3.74
C ARG A 179 21.25 -32.13 4.15
N MET A 180 20.77 -32.21 5.38
CA MET A 180 19.74 -31.30 5.90
C MET A 180 20.31 -29.88 6.15
N LEU A 181 21.56 -29.77 6.62
CA LEU A 181 22.24 -28.48 6.78
C LEU A 181 22.39 -27.74 5.43
N ARG A 182 22.67 -28.47 4.33
CA ARG A 182 22.70 -27.88 2.98
C ARG A 182 21.32 -27.43 2.51
N LEU A 183 20.26 -28.22 2.73
CA LEU A 183 18.89 -27.83 2.41
C LEU A 183 18.51 -26.53 3.15
N LEU A 184 18.77 -26.50 4.46
CA LEU A 184 18.55 -25.34 5.31
C LEU A 184 19.28 -24.11 4.76
N ALA A 185 20.56 -24.26 4.43
CA ALA A 185 21.37 -23.18 3.90
C ALA A 185 20.84 -22.62 2.57
N GLN A 186 20.18 -23.46 1.76
CA GLN A 186 19.59 -23.06 0.49
C GLN A 186 18.23 -22.37 0.65
N LYS A 187 17.38 -22.84 1.56
CA LYS A 187 15.93 -22.50 1.54
C LYS A 187 15.36 -21.86 2.81
N ALA A 188 16.03 -21.96 3.95
CA ALA A 188 15.51 -21.50 5.24
C ALA A 188 16.16 -20.19 5.73
N ASP A 189 15.52 -19.53 6.69
CA ASP A 189 15.97 -18.30 7.34
C ASP A 189 16.55 -18.53 8.73
N GLY A 190 16.49 -19.76 9.25
CA GLY A 190 16.98 -20.05 10.59
C GLY A 190 17.37 -21.51 10.79
N TRP A 191 18.45 -21.71 11.56
CA TRP A 191 18.87 -23.01 12.05
C TRP A 191 18.45 -23.18 13.50
N LEU A 192 17.64 -24.21 13.78
CA LEU A 192 17.02 -24.47 15.08
C LEU A 192 17.35 -25.89 15.58
N PRO A 193 18.59 -26.17 16.01
CA PRO A 193 18.95 -27.39 16.71
C PRO A 193 18.59 -27.33 18.21
N SER A 194 18.67 -28.48 18.88
CA SER A 194 18.60 -28.59 20.34
C SER A 194 19.90 -29.17 20.90
N LEU A 195 20.39 -28.62 22.02
CA LEU A 195 21.61 -29.09 22.69
C LEU A 195 21.56 -30.57 23.12
N GLY A 196 20.36 -31.14 23.27
CA GLY A 196 20.20 -32.58 23.51
C GLY A 196 20.66 -33.47 22.35
N TYR A 197 20.81 -32.91 21.14
CA TYR A 197 21.15 -33.64 19.92
C TYR A 197 22.43 -33.13 19.22
N ILE A 198 22.94 -31.97 19.61
CA ILE A 198 24.21 -31.42 19.12
C ILE A 198 25.05 -30.94 20.30
N GLN A 199 26.30 -31.38 20.37
CA GLN A 199 27.21 -30.93 21.41
C GLN A 199 27.80 -29.55 21.05
N PRO A 200 28.15 -28.70 22.03
CA PRO A 200 28.71 -27.36 21.77
C PRO A 200 29.87 -27.34 20.77
N HIS A 201 30.79 -28.31 20.84
CA HIS A 201 31.95 -28.39 19.94
C HIS A 201 31.59 -28.75 18.49
N GLU A 202 30.41 -29.32 18.23
CA GLU A 202 29.93 -29.66 16.89
C GLU A 202 29.29 -28.45 16.17
N ILE A 203 28.90 -27.42 16.92
CA ILE A 203 28.22 -26.22 16.39
C ILE A 203 29.12 -25.50 15.39
N ALA A 204 30.43 -25.41 15.65
CA ALA A 204 31.38 -24.77 14.75
C ALA A 204 31.44 -25.46 13.37
N ALA A 205 31.45 -26.79 13.34
CA ALA A 205 31.49 -27.57 12.11
C ALA A 205 30.16 -27.49 11.33
N ALA A 206 29.03 -27.48 12.04
CA ALA A 206 27.71 -27.28 11.44
C ALA A 206 27.58 -25.89 10.82
N ASN A 207 28.01 -24.84 11.53
CA ASN A 207 28.07 -23.47 11.00
C ASN A 207 28.93 -23.38 9.73
N ALA A 208 30.12 -23.98 9.72
CA ALA A 208 30.97 -23.99 8.54
C ALA A 208 30.29 -24.65 7.33
N THR A 209 29.54 -25.74 7.56
CA THR A 209 28.75 -26.41 6.52
C THR A 209 27.63 -25.53 6.00
N ILE A 210 26.87 -24.88 6.89
CA ILE A 210 25.78 -23.96 6.53
C ILE A 210 26.35 -22.78 5.73
N ASP A 211 27.40 -22.14 6.23
CA ASP A 211 27.98 -20.94 5.62
C ASP A 211 28.58 -21.22 4.24
N HIS A 212 29.20 -22.40 4.06
CA HIS A 212 29.70 -22.82 2.75
C HIS A 212 28.54 -23.05 1.77
N ALA A 213 27.53 -23.84 2.18
CA ALA A 213 26.39 -24.16 1.34
C ALA A 213 25.51 -22.92 1.02
N ALA A 214 25.41 -21.96 1.93
CA ALA A 214 24.71 -20.70 1.70
C ALA A 214 25.42 -19.89 0.60
N ARG A 215 26.75 -19.77 0.66
CA ARG A 215 27.53 -19.09 -0.38
C ARG A 215 27.46 -19.80 -1.73
N GLU A 216 27.50 -21.14 -1.75
CA GLU A 216 27.29 -21.93 -2.98
C GLU A 216 25.91 -21.67 -3.61
N ALA A 217 24.91 -21.42 -2.77
CA ALA A 217 23.56 -21.04 -3.19
C ALA A 217 23.39 -19.55 -3.52
N GLY A 218 24.47 -18.75 -3.50
CA GLY A 218 24.43 -17.31 -3.76
C GLY A 218 23.80 -16.48 -2.63
N ARG A 219 23.68 -17.05 -1.42
CA ARG A 219 23.15 -16.38 -0.22
C ARG A 219 24.25 -15.91 0.70
N ASP A 220 24.00 -14.80 1.39
CA ASP A 220 24.87 -14.37 2.48
C ASP A 220 24.54 -15.20 3.74
N PRO A 221 25.53 -15.82 4.43
CA PRO A 221 25.28 -16.58 5.66
C PRO A 221 24.53 -15.81 6.75
N ARG A 222 24.60 -14.47 6.75
CA ARG A 222 23.86 -13.56 7.65
C ARG A 222 22.36 -13.50 7.38
N GLU A 223 21.87 -14.09 6.28
CA GLU A 223 20.44 -14.28 6.06
C GLU A 223 19.84 -15.34 6.97
N ILE A 224 20.68 -16.24 7.49
CA ILE A 224 20.25 -17.40 8.24
C ILE A 224 20.51 -17.11 9.72
N ARG A 225 19.46 -17.00 10.51
CA ARG A 225 19.57 -16.84 11.97
C ARG A 225 20.04 -18.13 12.62
N ARG A 226 20.82 -18.02 13.69
CA ARG A 226 21.27 -19.16 14.50
C ARG A 226 20.48 -19.19 15.80
N LEU A 227 19.56 -20.15 15.92
CA LEU A 227 18.74 -20.39 17.10
C LEU A 227 19.29 -21.61 17.85
N LEU A 228 18.92 -21.78 19.12
CA LEU A 228 19.32 -22.96 19.88
C LEU A 228 18.33 -23.23 21.01
N ASN A 229 17.76 -24.44 21.05
CA ASN A 229 17.03 -24.90 22.22
C ASN A 229 18.03 -25.31 23.33
N ILE A 230 17.88 -24.71 24.50
CA ILE A 230 18.73 -24.94 25.67
C ILE A 230 17.90 -25.48 26.83
N SER A 231 18.51 -26.32 27.65
CA SER A 231 17.94 -26.83 28.89
C SER A 231 19.06 -26.96 29.92
N GLY A 232 18.73 -26.84 31.21
CA GLY A 232 19.70 -26.85 32.28
C GLY A 232 19.03 -26.85 33.65
N GLN A 233 19.83 -26.75 34.71
CA GLN A 233 19.37 -26.68 36.10
C GLN A 233 20.13 -25.58 36.85
N PHE A 234 19.40 -24.72 37.57
CA PHE A 234 20.04 -23.79 38.50
C PHE A 234 20.40 -24.54 39.79
N THR A 235 21.69 -24.51 40.14
CA THR A 235 22.22 -25.20 41.32
C THR A 235 23.24 -24.33 42.04
N ALA A 236 23.37 -24.49 43.36
CA ALA A 236 24.33 -23.73 44.15
C ALA A 236 25.81 -24.05 43.82
N GLN A 237 26.07 -25.23 43.25
CA GLN A 237 27.40 -25.70 42.85
C GLN A 237 27.43 -26.09 41.38
N ARG A 238 28.60 -26.00 40.74
CA ARG A 238 28.79 -26.37 39.33
C ARG A 238 28.71 -27.89 39.17
N GLY A 239 27.75 -28.35 38.36
CA GLY A 239 27.51 -29.75 38.06
C GLY A 239 27.71 -30.13 36.59
N GLY A 240 28.17 -29.20 35.76
CA GLY A 240 28.36 -29.38 34.31
C GLY A 240 27.87 -28.17 33.51
N PHE A 241 27.80 -28.33 32.19
CA PHE A 241 27.30 -27.30 31.28
C PHE A 241 25.82 -26.99 31.58
N LEU A 242 25.49 -25.72 31.81
CA LEU A 242 24.16 -25.24 32.25
C LEU A 242 23.64 -25.94 33.51
N LYS A 243 24.54 -26.34 34.40
CA LYS A 243 24.24 -26.86 35.75
C LYS A 243 25.06 -26.08 36.75
N GLY A 244 24.50 -25.02 37.30
CA GLY A 244 25.22 -24.09 38.17
C GLY A 244 24.44 -22.83 38.47
N THR A 245 25.15 -21.82 38.98
CA THR A 245 24.59 -20.50 39.28
C THR A 245 24.27 -19.71 38.00
N SER A 246 23.45 -18.65 38.11
CA SER A 246 23.12 -17.77 36.97
C SER A 246 24.36 -17.17 36.30
N GLN A 247 25.39 -16.83 37.08
CA GLN A 247 26.67 -16.37 36.52
C GLN A 247 27.36 -17.47 35.68
N GLN A 248 27.35 -18.72 36.15
CA GLN A 248 27.93 -19.84 35.39
C GLN A 248 27.14 -20.13 34.11
N TRP A 249 25.83 -19.92 34.11
CA TRP A 249 25.02 -19.97 32.89
C TRP A 249 25.45 -18.89 31.88
N VAL A 250 25.74 -17.67 32.33
CA VAL A 250 26.27 -16.61 31.45
C VAL A 250 27.63 -17.02 30.87
N GLU A 251 28.53 -17.55 31.71
CA GLU A 251 29.85 -18.04 31.28
C GLU A 251 29.75 -19.17 30.25
N ASP A 252 28.82 -20.11 30.43
CA ASP A 252 28.60 -21.25 29.53
C ASP A 252 27.94 -20.81 28.20
N LEU A 253 27.04 -19.83 28.22
CA LEU A 253 26.29 -19.38 27.03
C LEU A 253 27.06 -18.34 26.19
N LEU A 254 27.91 -17.52 26.80
CA LEU A 254 28.60 -16.43 26.11
C LEU A 254 29.45 -16.91 24.91
N PRO A 255 30.23 -18.01 24.99
CA PRO A 255 30.96 -18.53 23.82
C PRO A 255 30.03 -18.94 22.67
N LEU A 256 28.85 -19.50 22.97
CA LEU A 256 27.88 -19.86 21.94
C LEU A 256 27.39 -18.62 21.18
N VAL A 257 27.19 -17.50 21.89
CA VAL A 257 26.75 -16.23 21.30
C VAL A 257 27.88 -15.58 20.50
N VAL A 258 29.06 -15.41 21.09
CA VAL A 258 30.15 -14.59 20.51
C VAL A 258 30.95 -15.37 19.45
N GLU A 259 31.26 -16.64 19.73
CA GLU A 259 32.10 -17.44 18.85
C GLU A 259 31.27 -18.14 17.76
N HIS A 260 30.09 -18.65 18.11
CA HIS A 260 29.24 -19.39 17.18
C HIS A 260 28.07 -18.58 16.61
N GLY A 261 27.86 -17.34 17.07
CA GLY A 261 26.85 -16.45 16.51
C GLY A 261 25.41 -16.84 16.83
N ILE A 262 25.19 -17.66 17.87
CA ILE A 262 23.84 -17.98 18.33
C ILE A 262 23.17 -16.68 18.80
N SER A 263 22.08 -16.33 18.17
CA SER A 263 21.36 -15.05 18.37
C SER A 263 19.95 -15.26 18.89
N THR A 264 19.48 -16.49 19.04
CA THR A 264 18.22 -16.79 19.72
C THR A 264 18.40 -18.02 20.61
N LEU A 265 18.31 -17.80 21.92
CA LEU A 265 18.38 -18.86 22.92
C LEU A 265 16.96 -19.17 23.40
N ILE A 266 16.51 -20.41 23.21
CA ILE A 266 15.15 -20.85 23.54
C ILE A 266 15.23 -21.77 24.75
N LEU A 267 14.78 -21.28 25.91
CA LEU A 267 14.78 -22.02 27.16
C LEU A 267 13.66 -23.05 27.17
N MET A 268 14.01 -24.33 27.26
CA MET A 268 13.06 -25.43 27.46
C MET A 268 12.70 -25.52 28.94
N ALA A 269 11.55 -24.94 29.33
CA ALA A 269 11.09 -24.90 30.71
C ALA A 269 9.57 -24.79 30.81
N ASP A 270 8.98 -25.60 31.69
CA ASP A 270 7.56 -25.54 32.10
C ASP A 270 7.39 -25.00 33.54
N ASP A 271 8.50 -24.54 34.12
CA ASP A 271 8.62 -24.01 35.48
C ASP A 271 8.80 -22.49 35.43
N VAL A 272 7.89 -21.78 36.08
CA VAL A 272 7.86 -20.31 36.11
C VAL A 272 9.07 -19.73 36.84
N GLU A 273 9.54 -20.37 37.92
CA GLU A 273 10.68 -19.88 38.69
C GLU A 273 11.97 -19.93 37.86
N VAL A 274 12.13 -21.00 37.06
CA VAL A 274 13.27 -21.13 36.14
C VAL A 274 13.21 -20.08 35.03
N MET A 275 12.02 -19.80 34.48
CA MET A 275 11.83 -18.76 33.46
C MET A 275 12.14 -17.36 34.01
N GLU A 276 11.65 -17.07 35.23
CA GLU A 276 11.88 -15.81 35.93
C GLU A 276 13.35 -15.60 36.25
N GLN A 277 14.00 -16.60 36.84
CA GLN A 277 15.41 -16.54 37.18
C GLN A 277 16.27 -16.34 35.93
N PHE A 278 15.97 -17.04 34.83
CA PHE A 278 16.71 -16.87 33.58
C PHE A 278 16.58 -15.44 33.02
N MET A 279 15.37 -14.87 32.98
CA MET A 279 15.18 -13.51 32.45
C MET A 279 15.68 -12.41 33.39
N ALA A 280 15.68 -12.63 34.69
CA ALA A 280 16.16 -11.67 35.67
C ALA A 280 17.69 -11.69 35.79
N GLU A 281 18.30 -12.88 35.82
CA GLU A 281 19.70 -13.04 36.25
C GLU A 281 20.66 -13.47 35.13
N VAL A 282 20.18 -14.11 34.06
CA VAL A 282 21.04 -14.62 32.97
C VAL A 282 20.94 -13.74 31.73
N ALA A 283 19.73 -13.43 31.27
CA ALA A 283 19.50 -12.73 30.01
C ALA A 283 20.13 -11.32 29.94
N PRO A 284 20.00 -10.44 30.97
CA PRO A 284 20.59 -9.09 30.91
C PRO A 284 22.13 -9.12 30.91
N PRO A 285 22.82 -9.80 31.85
CA PRO A 285 24.29 -9.85 31.83
C PRO A 285 24.85 -10.52 30.57
N LEU A 286 24.19 -11.56 30.05
CA LEU A 286 24.61 -12.19 28.80
C LEU A 286 24.49 -11.23 27.60
N ARG A 287 23.43 -10.41 27.54
CA ARG A 287 23.27 -9.40 26.50
C ARG A 287 24.36 -8.34 26.59
N GLU A 288 24.65 -7.83 27.79
CA GLU A 288 25.71 -6.85 28.02
C GLU A 288 27.09 -7.40 27.64
N ALA A 289 27.42 -8.62 28.08
CA ALA A 289 28.66 -9.29 27.75
C ALA A 289 28.81 -9.55 26.23
N ALA A 290 27.73 -9.97 25.56
CA ALA A 290 27.73 -10.17 24.12
C ALA A 290 27.91 -8.86 23.34
N LEU A 291 27.30 -7.76 23.79
CA LEU A 291 27.48 -6.44 23.19
C LEU A 291 28.91 -5.92 23.40
N ALA A 292 29.48 -6.10 24.59
CA ALA A 292 30.87 -5.71 24.87
C ALA A 292 31.89 -6.52 24.05
N ALA A 293 31.58 -7.78 23.75
CA ALA A 293 32.42 -8.65 22.93
C ALA A 293 32.21 -8.48 21.41
N ALA A 294 31.20 -7.72 20.98
CA ALA A 294 30.92 -7.53 19.56
C ALA A 294 32.00 -6.66 18.89
N PRO A 295 32.55 -7.07 17.74
CA PRO A 295 33.56 -6.27 17.04
C PRO A 295 32.98 -4.91 16.63
N GLN A 296 33.74 -3.83 16.81
CA GLN A 296 33.35 -2.48 16.37
C GLN A 296 33.12 -2.49 14.85
N GLY A 297 31.94 -2.06 14.41
CA GLY A 297 31.54 -2.09 13.01
C GLY A 297 30.97 -3.43 12.50
N ALA A 298 30.54 -4.33 13.41
CA ALA A 298 29.83 -5.55 13.02
C ALA A 298 28.69 -5.24 12.04
N ALA A 299 28.76 -5.82 10.85
CA ALA A 299 27.80 -5.57 9.80
C ALA A 299 26.41 -6.10 10.21
N GLY A 300 25.39 -5.25 10.09
CA GLY A 300 24.01 -5.57 10.45
C GLY A 300 23.38 -6.66 9.57
N PRO A 301 22.10 -6.97 9.82
CA PRO A 301 21.36 -7.94 9.01
C PRO A 301 21.35 -7.52 7.54
N VAL A 302 21.41 -8.52 6.67
CA VAL A 302 21.43 -8.34 5.22
C VAL A 302 20.06 -8.59 4.62
N ARG A 303 19.80 -7.94 3.48
CA ARG A 303 18.60 -8.20 2.69
C ARG A 303 18.74 -9.56 2.01
N ARG A 304 17.67 -10.36 2.02
CA ARG A 304 17.69 -11.74 1.51
C ARG A 304 18.05 -11.77 0.02
N ALA A 305 18.84 -12.76 -0.42
CA ALA A 305 19.20 -12.93 -1.82
C ALA A 305 17.96 -13.02 -2.73
N ALA A 306 16.89 -13.68 -2.28
CA ALA A 306 15.63 -13.75 -3.03
C ALA A 306 14.98 -12.37 -3.26
N ALA A 307 15.07 -11.46 -2.27
CA ALA A 307 14.57 -10.10 -2.41
C ALA A 307 15.47 -9.27 -3.34
N LEU A 308 16.80 -9.43 -3.22
CA LEU A 308 17.79 -8.80 -4.08
C LEU A 308 17.67 -9.25 -5.55
N ALA A 309 17.33 -10.53 -5.79
CA ALA A 309 17.13 -11.07 -7.13
C ALA A 309 15.95 -10.43 -7.87
N LYS A 310 14.99 -9.82 -7.15
CA LYS A 310 13.86 -9.08 -7.74
C LYS A 310 14.21 -7.62 -8.08
N ARG A 311 15.43 -7.13 -7.77
CA ARG A 311 15.90 -5.80 -8.17
C ARG A 311 15.91 -5.66 -9.70
N ARG A 312 15.62 -4.45 -10.18
CA ARG A 312 15.63 -4.11 -11.61
C ARG A 312 16.99 -3.59 -12.04
N GLN A 313 17.45 -3.98 -13.22
CA GLN A 313 18.64 -3.39 -13.82
C GLN A 313 18.41 -1.90 -14.11
N GLY A 314 19.47 -1.10 -13.98
CA GLY A 314 19.42 0.35 -14.21
C GLY A 314 19.14 1.20 -12.97
N ILE A 315 18.78 0.59 -11.83
CA ILE A 315 18.63 1.29 -10.54
C ILE A 315 19.77 0.90 -9.61
N ASP A 316 20.52 1.91 -9.12
CA ASP A 316 21.58 1.75 -8.14
C ASP A 316 21.04 1.77 -6.71
N TYR A 317 20.46 0.63 -6.28
CA TYR A 317 19.84 0.49 -4.97
C TYR A 317 20.78 0.74 -3.79
N ASP A 318 22.08 0.46 -3.94
CA ASP A 318 23.04 0.58 -2.85
C ASP A 318 23.43 2.05 -2.58
N ARG A 319 23.17 2.94 -3.56
CA ARG A 319 23.32 4.39 -3.44
C ARG A 319 22.03 5.12 -3.03
N ILE A 320 20.98 4.41 -2.62
CA ILE A 320 19.81 5.04 -1.99
C ILE A 320 20.29 5.86 -0.77
N PRO A 321 19.93 7.16 -0.67
CA PRO A 321 20.31 8.01 0.45
C PRO A 321 19.95 7.39 1.80
N ALA A 322 20.83 7.51 2.80
CA ALA A 322 20.63 6.87 4.10
C ALA A 322 19.29 7.23 4.75
N ALA A 323 18.86 8.49 4.63
CA ALA A 323 17.58 8.98 5.15
C ALA A 323 16.33 8.37 4.48
N LEU A 324 16.50 7.68 3.34
CA LEU A 324 15.41 7.06 2.58
C LEU A 324 15.42 5.53 2.64
N ARG A 325 16.50 4.89 3.12
CA ARG A 325 16.65 3.43 3.05
C ARG A 325 15.54 2.67 3.79
N GLU A 326 15.15 3.15 4.97
CA GLU A 326 14.07 2.53 5.76
C GLU A 326 12.69 2.71 5.12
N ALA A 327 12.51 3.77 4.35
CA ALA A 327 11.27 4.11 3.65
C ALA A 327 11.27 3.67 2.17
N ALA A 328 12.33 3.02 1.71
CA ALA A 328 12.44 2.46 0.38
C ALA A 328 11.79 1.08 0.35
N VAL A 329 10.94 0.85 -0.65
CA VAL A 329 10.30 -0.43 -0.89
C VAL A 329 10.73 -0.92 -2.26
N GLU A 330 11.44 -2.04 -2.29
CA GLU A 330 11.86 -2.67 -3.54
C GLU A 330 10.99 -3.92 -3.84
N PRO A 331 11.05 -4.48 -5.07
CA PRO A 331 10.17 -5.56 -5.50
C PRO A 331 10.19 -6.84 -4.66
N GLY A 332 11.28 -7.06 -3.91
CA GLY A 332 11.43 -8.17 -2.98
C GLY A 332 10.77 -7.99 -1.61
N ASP A 333 10.32 -6.78 -1.27
CA ASP A 333 9.68 -6.51 0.02
C ASP A 333 8.20 -6.87 -0.02
N ILE A 334 7.67 -7.36 1.10
CA ILE A 334 6.24 -7.69 1.22
C ILE A 334 5.35 -6.44 1.07
N ALA A 335 5.84 -5.30 1.54
CA ALA A 335 5.13 -4.02 1.38
C ALA A 335 4.96 -3.63 -0.10
N PHE A 336 5.76 -4.18 -1.02
CA PHE A 336 5.75 -3.80 -2.43
C PHE A 336 4.37 -3.98 -3.09
N ALA A 337 3.65 -5.05 -2.75
CA ALA A 337 2.32 -5.31 -3.28
C ALA A 337 1.32 -4.18 -2.98
N ARG A 338 1.47 -3.50 -1.84
CA ARG A 338 0.61 -2.39 -1.39
C ARG A 338 0.95 -1.06 -2.05
N VAL A 339 2.18 -0.92 -2.52
CA VAL A 339 2.70 0.37 -3.03
C VAL A 339 3.04 0.36 -4.52
N ARG A 340 2.87 -0.76 -5.23
CA ARG A 340 3.14 -0.86 -6.68
C ARG A 340 2.04 -0.27 -7.57
N SER A 341 0.80 -0.18 -7.07
CA SER A 341 -0.39 0.13 -7.88
C SER A 341 -0.99 1.50 -7.56
N THR A 342 -1.86 1.97 -8.45
CA THR A 342 -2.76 3.11 -8.27
C THR A 342 -4.20 2.60 -8.15
N TYR A 343 -5.15 3.49 -7.88
CA TYR A 343 -6.57 3.16 -7.70
C TYR A 343 -7.10 2.23 -8.81
N MET A 344 -6.75 2.54 -10.06
CA MET A 344 -7.28 1.83 -11.24
C MET A 344 -6.22 1.15 -12.10
N ARG A 345 -4.92 1.41 -11.89
CA ARG A 345 -3.85 0.83 -12.71
C ARG A 345 -2.80 0.09 -11.90
N ARG A 346 -2.42 -1.09 -12.38
CA ARG A 346 -1.41 -1.95 -11.75
C ARG A 346 -0.03 -1.66 -12.32
N GLY A 347 0.90 -1.29 -11.45
CA GLY A 347 2.30 -1.04 -11.82
C GLY A 347 3.25 -2.19 -11.48
N ALA A 348 4.49 -2.08 -11.93
CA ALA A 348 5.61 -2.93 -11.53
C ALA A 348 6.91 -2.10 -11.41
N PRO A 349 6.91 -1.03 -10.59
CA PRO A 349 8.07 -0.15 -10.43
C PRO A 349 9.29 -0.93 -9.93
N GLY A 350 10.48 -0.50 -10.32
CA GLY A 350 11.73 -1.05 -9.80
C GLY A 350 12.03 -0.59 -8.37
N LEU A 351 11.50 0.55 -7.93
CA LEU A 351 11.71 1.08 -6.59
C LEU A 351 10.60 2.07 -6.21
N VAL A 352 10.12 2.02 -4.97
CA VAL A 352 9.22 3.04 -4.41
C VAL A 352 9.90 3.72 -3.22
N LEU A 353 10.19 5.01 -3.36
CA LEU A 353 10.72 5.86 -2.28
C LEU A 353 9.56 6.57 -1.60
N ARG A 354 9.46 6.48 -0.27
CA ARG A 354 8.34 7.02 0.52
C ARG A 354 8.80 8.14 1.48
N PRO A 355 9.27 9.30 0.97
CA PRO A 355 9.71 10.40 1.82
C PRO A 355 8.57 10.92 2.72
N SER A 356 8.92 11.32 3.94
CA SER A 356 8.01 11.96 4.90
C SER A 356 8.29 13.45 5.10
N THR A 357 9.36 13.99 4.50
CA THR A 357 9.75 15.40 4.61
C THR A 357 10.14 16.00 3.25
N PRO A 358 10.05 17.33 3.08
CA PRO A 358 10.52 18.00 1.85
C PRO A 358 12.00 17.72 1.52
N ASP A 359 12.87 17.64 2.53
CA ASP A 359 14.29 17.31 2.32
C ASP A 359 14.47 15.90 1.75
N GLN A 360 13.71 14.93 2.26
CA GLN A 360 13.72 13.58 1.72
C GLN A 360 13.14 13.51 0.30
N VAL A 361 12.15 14.35 -0.03
CA VAL A 361 11.65 14.48 -1.41
C VAL A 361 12.76 14.99 -2.34
N ALA A 362 13.50 16.03 -1.94
CA ALA A 362 14.63 16.55 -2.70
C ALA A 362 15.75 15.51 -2.88
N GLN A 363 16.08 14.76 -1.83
CA GLN A 363 17.05 13.66 -1.89
C GLN A 363 16.58 12.52 -2.81
N ALA A 364 15.29 12.17 -2.76
CA ALA A 364 14.70 11.14 -3.60
C ALA A 364 14.74 11.55 -5.08
N LEU A 365 14.43 12.82 -5.37
CA LEU A 365 14.50 13.39 -6.72
C LEU A 365 15.93 13.43 -7.22
N ALA A 366 16.88 13.91 -6.41
CA ALA A 366 18.29 13.93 -6.75
C ALA A 366 18.81 12.52 -7.07
N PHE A 367 18.46 11.52 -6.25
CA PHE A 367 18.79 10.13 -6.50
C PHE A 367 18.17 9.62 -7.80
N ALA A 368 16.86 9.83 -8.02
CA ALA A 368 16.17 9.37 -9.22
C ALA A 368 16.77 9.97 -10.50
N ARG A 369 17.19 11.24 -10.47
CA ARG A 369 17.83 11.92 -11.61
C ARG A 369 19.20 11.35 -11.98
N THR A 370 19.90 10.67 -11.07
CA THR A 370 21.16 9.99 -11.41
C THR A 370 20.95 8.68 -12.16
N GLN A 371 19.72 8.16 -12.20
CA GLN A 371 19.37 6.88 -12.83
C GLN A 371 18.99 7.09 -14.30
N GLN A 372 19.98 7.02 -15.20
CA GLN A 372 19.76 7.26 -16.63
C GLN A 372 18.78 6.25 -17.24
N GLY A 373 17.79 6.75 -18.00
CA GLY A 373 16.82 5.90 -18.70
C GLY A 373 15.75 5.25 -17.81
N VAL A 374 15.74 5.53 -16.51
CA VAL A 374 14.75 5.00 -15.56
C VAL A 374 13.53 5.93 -15.49
N PRO A 375 12.29 5.44 -15.73
CA PRO A 375 11.07 6.24 -15.59
C PRO A 375 10.87 6.79 -14.17
N LEU A 376 10.25 7.95 -14.02
CA LEU A 376 10.04 8.61 -12.73
C LEU A 376 8.57 9.00 -12.52
N GLY A 377 7.86 8.23 -11.71
CA GLY A 377 6.49 8.53 -11.29
C GLY A 377 6.45 9.35 -10.00
N ILE A 378 5.58 10.35 -9.93
CA ILE A 378 5.26 11.06 -8.69
C ILE A 378 3.85 10.67 -8.26
N ARG A 379 3.69 10.26 -7.00
CA ARG A 379 2.40 9.80 -6.47
C ARG A 379 2.04 10.50 -5.17
N SER A 380 0.91 11.23 -5.20
CA SER A 380 0.21 11.72 -4.01
C SER A 380 -0.77 10.61 -3.56
N GLY A 381 -2.09 10.78 -3.69
CA GLY A 381 -3.07 9.77 -3.33
C GLY A 381 -3.18 8.59 -4.31
N GLY A 382 -2.54 8.64 -5.48
CA GLY A 382 -2.59 7.53 -6.45
C GLY A 382 -3.96 7.31 -7.10
N HIS A 383 -4.79 8.35 -7.25
CA HIS A 383 -6.09 8.31 -7.94
C HIS A 383 -6.01 8.63 -9.46
N GLY A 384 -4.82 8.96 -9.97
CA GLY A 384 -4.66 9.30 -11.39
C GLY A 384 -4.99 8.12 -12.30
N ILE A 385 -6.11 8.19 -13.01
CA ILE A 385 -6.64 7.09 -13.83
C ILE A 385 -5.82 6.81 -15.10
N SER A 386 -4.98 7.77 -15.51
CA SER A 386 -4.08 7.65 -16.66
C SER A 386 -2.91 6.68 -16.42
N GLY A 387 -2.69 6.25 -15.17
CA GLY A 387 -1.56 5.37 -14.81
C GLY A 387 -0.22 6.09 -14.64
N ARG A 388 -0.15 7.41 -14.90
CA ARG A 388 1.11 8.18 -14.88
C ARG A 388 1.78 8.33 -13.49
N SER A 389 1.07 7.96 -12.42
CA SER A 389 1.63 7.93 -11.05
C SER A 389 2.15 6.54 -10.65
N THR A 390 2.28 5.63 -11.61
CA THR A 390 3.01 4.37 -11.51
C THR A 390 3.75 4.09 -12.82
N ASN A 391 4.57 3.04 -12.86
CA ASN A 391 5.35 2.67 -14.04
C ASN A 391 5.76 1.19 -14.01
N ASP A 392 6.47 0.75 -15.05
CA ASP A 392 7.16 -0.55 -15.09
C ASP A 392 8.66 -0.32 -15.06
N GLY A 393 9.34 -0.94 -14.09
CA GLY A 393 10.79 -0.88 -13.92
C GLY A 393 11.36 0.44 -13.41
N GLY A 394 10.55 1.49 -13.26
CA GLY A 394 11.00 2.83 -12.86
C GLY A 394 11.02 3.08 -11.36
N ILE A 395 11.26 4.34 -10.99
CA ILE A 395 11.19 4.84 -9.62
C ILE A 395 9.85 5.53 -9.40
N ILE A 396 9.23 5.32 -8.25
CA ILE A 396 8.10 6.12 -7.78
C ILE A 396 8.53 6.89 -6.54
N ILE A 397 8.34 8.21 -6.55
CA ILE A 397 8.37 9.03 -5.34
C ILE A 397 6.94 9.14 -4.83
N SER A 398 6.66 8.44 -3.74
CA SER A 398 5.34 8.32 -3.11
C SER A 398 5.27 9.25 -1.90
N LEU A 399 4.36 10.21 -1.93
CA LEU A 399 4.17 11.21 -0.87
C LEU A 399 3.18 10.74 0.19
N ASP A 400 2.87 9.44 0.25
CA ASP A 400 1.83 8.84 1.09
C ASP A 400 2.06 9.04 2.59
N GLN A 401 3.30 9.30 3.01
CA GLN A 401 3.66 9.66 4.38
C GLN A 401 3.43 11.16 4.70
N MET A 402 3.08 11.98 3.70
CA MET A 402 2.83 13.41 3.84
C MET A 402 1.33 13.70 3.73
N ASN A 403 0.56 13.23 4.71
CA ASN A 403 -0.90 13.27 4.75
C ASN A 403 -1.47 14.08 5.94
N SER A 404 -0.69 15.00 6.51
CA SER A 404 -1.12 15.83 7.63
C SER A 404 -2.26 16.79 7.26
N ILE A 405 -3.10 17.11 8.24
CA ILE A 405 -4.20 18.07 8.14
C ILE A 405 -4.14 18.96 9.38
N GLU A 406 -3.82 20.25 9.19
CA GLU A 406 -3.59 21.18 10.29
C GLU A 406 -4.36 22.49 10.09
N VAL A 407 -5.13 22.91 11.08
CA VAL A 407 -5.74 24.25 11.10
C VAL A 407 -4.72 25.24 11.65
N ILE A 408 -4.16 26.08 10.77
CA ILE A 408 -3.05 27.00 11.10
C ILE A 408 -3.51 28.41 11.47
N ASP A 409 -4.72 28.81 11.05
CA ASP A 409 -5.34 30.08 11.46
C ASP A 409 -6.86 29.92 11.48
N ARG A 410 -7.47 30.03 12.67
CA ARG A 410 -8.91 29.88 12.81
C ARG A 410 -9.70 31.11 12.37
N ALA A 411 -9.15 32.31 12.54
CA ALA A 411 -9.83 33.54 12.17
C ALA A 411 -9.88 33.69 10.64
N ALA A 412 -8.79 33.35 9.97
CA ALA A 412 -8.70 33.35 8.51
C ALA A 412 -9.16 32.04 7.85
N ARG A 413 -9.60 31.03 8.63
CA ARG A 413 -9.98 29.68 8.18
C ARG A 413 -8.90 29.05 7.28
N ARG A 414 -7.63 29.18 7.68
CA ARG A 414 -6.48 28.64 6.94
C ARG A 414 -6.16 27.24 7.42
N VAL A 415 -6.03 26.34 6.45
CA VAL A 415 -5.71 24.94 6.68
C VAL A 415 -4.47 24.58 5.88
N ARG A 416 -3.50 23.93 6.52
CA ARG A 416 -2.31 23.35 5.89
C ARG A 416 -2.52 21.86 5.67
N LEU A 417 -2.39 21.42 4.43
CA LEU A 417 -2.64 20.04 3.99
C LEU A 417 -1.39 19.42 3.39
N GLY A 418 -1.09 18.20 3.81
CA GLY A 418 -0.14 17.33 3.13
C GLY A 418 -0.67 16.87 1.77
N PRO A 419 0.20 16.69 0.75
CA PRO A 419 -0.21 16.34 -0.60
C PRO A 419 -0.93 14.99 -0.69
N ALA A 420 -0.72 14.06 0.23
CA ALA A 420 -1.36 12.75 0.22
C ALA A 420 -2.58 12.61 1.14
N ALA A 421 -2.97 13.68 1.86
CA ALA A 421 -4.23 13.68 2.59
C ALA A 421 -5.39 13.36 1.63
N ARG A 422 -6.40 12.61 2.09
CA ARG A 422 -7.60 12.30 1.29
C ARG A 422 -8.69 13.30 1.57
N TRP A 423 -9.50 13.63 0.57
CA TRP A 423 -10.55 14.63 0.74
C TRP A 423 -11.64 14.21 1.75
N MET A 424 -11.88 12.91 1.94
CA MET A 424 -12.74 12.45 3.04
C MET A 424 -12.16 12.75 4.43
N ASP A 425 -10.84 12.57 4.61
CA ASP A 425 -10.16 12.86 5.87
C ASP A 425 -10.13 14.37 6.15
N VAL A 426 -9.89 15.16 5.10
CA VAL A 426 -9.97 16.63 5.17
C VAL A 426 -11.37 17.09 5.56
N ALA A 427 -12.42 16.54 4.93
CA ALA A 427 -13.80 16.89 5.26
C ALA A 427 -14.15 16.51 6.71
N ALA A 428 -13.77 15.31 7.15
CA ALA A 428 -13.97 14.87 8.54
C ALA A 428 -13.21 15.73 9.56
N ALA A 429 -11.96 16.12 9.26
CA ALA A 429 -11.16 16.96 10.15
C ALA A 429 -11.69 18.40 10.28
N LEU A 430 -12.36 18.92 9.25
CA LEU A 430 -12.93 20.27 9.23
C LEU A 430 -14.37 20.34 9.73
N GLU A 431 -15.08 19.22 9.79
CA GLU A 431 -16.47 19.14 10.27
C GLU A 431 -16.69 19.76 11.67
N PRO A 432 -15.84 19.53 12.70
CA PRO A 432 -16.02 20.15 14.01
C PRO A 432 -15.95 21.68 14.02
N TYR A 433 -15.40 22.28 12.96
CA TYR A 433 -15.30 23.74 12.79
C TYR A 433 -16.49 24.32 12.00
N GLY A 434 -17.37 23.46 11.47
CA GLY A 434 -18.42 23.87 10.52
C GLY A 434 -17.82 24.37 9.21
N TRP A 435 -16.68 23.81 8.79
CA TRP A 435 -15.97 24.23 7.59
C TRP A 435 -15.92 23.12 6.55
N ALA A 436 -15.82 23.52 5.29
CA ALA A 436 -15.47 22.64 4.20
C ALA A 436 -14.58 23.36 3.17
N ILE A 437 -13.86 22.59 2.38
CA ILE A 437 -13.10 23.09 1.23
C ILE A 437 -13.68 22.43 -0.01
N SER A 438 -13.94 23.23 -1.05
CA SER A 438 -14.38 22.69 -2.34
C SER A 438 -13.34 21.71 -2.88
N SER A 439 -13.77 20.47 -3.14
CA SER A 439 -12.90 19.36 -3.56
C SER A 439 -13.48 18.60 -4.75
N GLY A 440 -13.19 17.30 -4.86
CA GLY A 440 -13.82 16.40 -5.83
C GLY A 440 -15.19 15.90 -5.37
N ASP A 441 -15.70 14.89 -6.07
CA ASP A 441 -16.92 14.16 -5.72
C ASP A 441 -16.67 12.80 -5.06
N TYR A 442 -15.41 12.35 -5.01
CA TYR A 442 -14.98 11.08 -4.42
C TYR A 442 -13.94 11.31 -3.31
N GLY A 443 -14.20 10.77 -2.12
CA GLY A 443 -13.44 11.00 -0.90
C GLY A 443 -12.00 10.50 -0.93
N GLY A 444 -11.76 9.42 -1.67
CA GLY A 444 -10.46 8.76 -1.74
C GLY A 444 -9.43 9.58 -2.51
N VAL A 445 -9.80 10.62 -3.26
CA VAL A 445 -8.83 11.39 -4.06
C VAL A 445 -7.84 12.13 -3.15
N GLY A 446 -6.55 12.08 -3.49
CA GLY A 446 -5.50 12.80 -2.76
C GLY A 446 -5.48 14.29 -3.06
N VAL A 447 -5.16 15.12 -2.06
CA VAL A 447 -5.11 16.59 -2.17
C VAL A 447 -4.22 17.05 -3.32
N GLY A 448 -2.98 16.55 -3.43
CA GLY A 448 -1.96 17.08 -4.34
C GLY A 448 -2.36 17.07 -5.81
N GLY A 449 -2.75 15.90 -6.35
CA GLY A 449 -3.15 15.81 -7.77
C GLY A 449 -4.39 16.65 -8.09
N LEU A 450 -5.34 16.74 -7.17
CA LEU A 450 -6.58 17.50 -7.38
C LEU A 450 -6.36 19.02 -7.25
N ALA A 451 -5.67 19.45 -6.18
CA ALA A 451 -5.37 20.85 -5.88
C ALA A 451 -4.33 21.49 -6.82
N THR A 452 -3.75 20.71 -7.75
CA THR A 452 -2.88 21.24 -8.81
C THR A 452 -3.52 21.27 -10.19
N ALA A 453 -4.68 20.62 -10.38
CA ALA A 453 -5.33 20.47 -11.67
C ALA A 453 -6.63 21.27 -11.79
N GLY A 454 -7.29 21.57 -10.66
CA GLY A 454 -8.55 22.29 -10.62
C GLY A 454 -9.34 21.92 -9.38
N GLY A 455 -9.98 20.74 -9.42
CA GLY A 455 -10.87 20.27 -8.37
C GLY A 455 -12.32 20.62 -8.66
N ILE A 456 -13.03 19.66 -9.26
CA ILE A 456 -14.43 19.77 -9.66
C ILE A 456 -15.23 18.78 -8.83
N GLY A 457 -16.19 19.28 -8.05
CA GLY A 457 -17.01 18.49 -7.15
C GLY A 457 -18.26 19.24 -6.70
N TRP A 458 -18.87 18.77 -5.62
CA TRP A 458 -20.20 19.22 -5.18
C TRP A 458 -20.29 20.70 -4.81
N MET A 459 -19.20 21.28 -4.32
CA MET A 459 -19.15 22.68 -3.87
C MET A 459 -18.75 23.68 -4.97
N ALA A 460 -18.38 23.20 -6.16
CA ALA A 460 -17.73 24.02 -7.18
C ALA A 460 -18.57 25.23 -7.60
N ARG A 461 -19.88 25.07 -7.78
CA ARG A 461 -20.76 26.15 -8.26
C ARG A 461 -20.96 27.29 -7.27
N LYS A 462 -20.96 27.01 -5.96
CA LYS A 462 -21.15 28.06 -4.94
C LYS A 462 -19.83 28.65 -4.45
N HIS A 463 -18.81 27.81 -4.31
CA HIS A 463 -17.57 28.15 -3.63
C HIS A 463 -16.35 28.22 -4.57
N GLY A 464 -16.48 27.81 -5.84
CA GLY A 464 -15.35 27.79 -6.80
C GLY A 464 -14.58 26.47 -6.77
N LEU A 465 -13.54 26.36 -7.61
CA LEU A 465 -12.70 25.17 -7.70
C LEU A 465 -11.78 25.06 -6.48
N THR A 466 -11.23 23.87 -6.20
CA THR A 466 -10.22 23.72 -5.14
C THR A 466 -9.03 24.67 -5.31
N ILE A 467 -8.56 24.86 -6.54
CA ILE A 467 -7.45 25.78 -6.85
C ILE A 467 -7.76 27.25 -6.49
N ASP A 468 -9.02 27.64 -6.40
CA ASP A 468 -9.43 29.01 -6.04
C ASP A 468 -9.30 29.26 -4.54
N HIS A 469 -9.23 28.19 -3.74
CA HIS A 469 -9.02 28.21 -2.30
C HIS A 469 -7.55 28.13 -1.90
N VAL A 470 -6.67 27.69 -2.80
CA VAL A 470 -5.23 27.63 -2.55
C VAL A 470 -4.66 29.04 -2.37
N ARG A 471 -3.85 29.23 -1.35
CA ARG A 471 -3.17 30.49 -1.00
C ARG A 471 -1.66 30.39 -1.10
N ALA A 472 -1.12 29.22 -0.80
CA ALA A 472 0.29 28.91 -1.01
C ALA A 472 0.50 27.41 -1.26
N VAL A 473 1.60 27.08 -1.92
CA VAL A 473 2.07 25.72 -2.15
C VAL A 473 3.57 25.69 -1.88
N ASP A 474 4.03 24.76 -1.06
CA ASP A 474 5.46 24.48 -0.92
C ASP A 474 5.84 23.41 -1.95
N VAL A 475 6.94 23.63 -2.68
CA VAL A 475 7.29 22.85 -3.87
C VAL A 475 8.78 22.51 -3.88
N VAL A 476 9.10 21.26 -4.20
CA VAL A 476 10.46 20.84 -4.60
C VAL A 476 10.56 20.91 -6.12
N LEU A 477 11.46 21.76 -6.64
CA LEU A 477 11.69 21.96 -8.07
C LEU A 477 12.61 20.88 -8.67
N ALA A 478 12.78 20.90 -9.99
CA ALA A 478 13.55 19.88 -10.73
C ALA A 478 15.04 19.83 -10.33
N ASP A 479 15.59 20.96 -9.89
CA ASP A 479 16.96 21.07 -9.37
C ASP A 479 17.09 20.65 -7.89
N GLY A 480 15.99 20.30 -7.24
CA GLY A 480 15.93 19.93 -5.83
C GLY A 480 15.76 21.10 -4.86
N SER A 481 15.73 22.34 -5.35
CA SER A 481 15.47 23.51 -4.51
C SER A 481 14.03 23.48 -3.98
N GLN A 482 13.87 23.95 -2.74
CA GLN A 482 12.58 24.07 -2.07
C GLN A 482 12.14 25.53 -2.11
N VAL A 483 10.96 25.76 -2.68
CA VAL A 483 10.40 27.11 -2.83
C VAL A 483 8.97 27.14 -2.35
N ARG A 484 8.52 28.34 -1.98
CA ARG A 484 7.11 28.60 -1.70
C ARG A 484 6.51 29.42 -2.83
N ALA A 485 5.38 28.97 -3.35
CA ALA A 485 4.61 29.63 -4.38
C ALA A 485 3.32 30.19 -3.79
N SER A 486 3.15 31.51 -3.83
CA SER A 486 1.97 32.26 -3.37
C SER A 486 1.76 33.50 -4.23
N GLN A 487 0.76 34.34 -3.92
CA GLN A 487 0.61 35.63 -4.60
C GLN A 487 1.79 36.59 -4.39
N ARG A 488 2.56 36.43 -3.32
CA ARG A 488 3.65 37.35 -2.94
C ARG A 488 5.05 36.79 -3.21
N GLU A 489 5.16 35.49 -3.43
CA GLU A 489 6.43 34.77 -3.56
C GLU A 489 6.28 33.75 -4.71
N ASN A 490 7.16 33.80 -5.72
CA ASN A 490 7.04 32.99 -6.95
C ASN A 490 5.61 33.01 -7.55
N PRO A 491 5.01 34.19 -7.83
CA PRO A 491 3.60 34.30 -8.23
C PRO A 491 3.30 33.68 -9.60
N ASP A 492 4.30 33.59 -10.47
CA ASP A 492 4.24 32.89 -11.75
C ASP A 492 4.17 31.37 -11.59
N LEU A 493 4.99 30.79 -10.70
CA LEU A 493 4.87 29.38 -10.31
C LEU A 493 3.53 29.13 -9.62
N PHE A 494 3.08 30.02 -8.73
CA PHE A 494 1.80 29.89 -8.05
C PHE A 494 0.60 29.90 -9.00
N TRP A 495 0.67 30.70 -10.06
CA TRP A 495 -0.30 30.66 -11.14
C TRP A 495 -0.29 29.30 -11.86
N ALA A 496 0.89 28.76 -12.14
CA ALA A 496 1.06 27.49 -12.85
C ALA A 496 0.59 26.28 -12.03
N MET A 497 0.93 26.24 -10.74
CA MET A 497 0.51 25.19 -9.80
C MET A 497 -1.01 25.12 -9.63
N ARG A 498 -1.75 26.18 -9.99
CA ARG A 498 -3.22 26.22 -9.97
C ARG A 498 -3.80 25.87 -11.34
N GLY A 499 -3.59 24.64 -11.81
CA GLY A 499 -4.26 24.09 -13.00
C GLY A 499 -3.38 23.26 -13.93
N ALA A 500 -2.06 23.36 -13.83
CA ALA A 500 -1.15 22.65 -14.74
C ALA A 500 -0.68 21.27 -14.22
N GLY A 501 -1.26 20.78 -13.12
CA GLY A 501 -0.87 19.51 -12.51
C GLY A 501 0.57 19.51 -11.99
N ALA A 502 1.25 18.38 -12.10
CA ALA A 502 2.60 18.17 -11.56
C ALA A 502 3.75 18.65 -12.48
N ASN A 503 3.48 19.57 -13.42
CA ASN A 503 4.45 19.96 -14.45
C ASN A 503 5.66 20.75 -13.93
N PHE A 504 5.59 21.37 -12.75
CA PHE A 504 6.59 22.34 -12.31
C PHE A 504 7.35 21.95 -11.03
N GLY A 505 6.98 20.83 -10.41
CA GLY A 505 7.58 20.41 -9.15
C GLY A 505 6.71 19.43 -8.38
N ILE A 506 7.28 18.94 -7.28
CA ILE A 506 6.61 18.07 -6.32
C ILE A 506 6.07 18.95 -5.20
N ALA A 507 4.74 19.12 -5.15
CA ALA A 507 4.10 19.83 -4.05
C ALA A 507 4.21 19.03 -2.75
N THR A 508 4.77 19.65 -1.71
CA THR A 508 5.04 19.04 -0.40
C THR A 508 4.07 19.50 0.68
N ALA A 509 3.39 20.62 0.48
CA ALA A 509 2.27 21.08 1.30
C ALA A 509 1.42 22.12 0.57
N PHE A 510 0.16 22.25 0.97
CA PHE A 510 -0.77 23.26 0.48
C PHE A 510 -1.34 24.06 1.65
N GLU A 511 -1.52 25.36 1.48
CA GLU A 511 -2.34 26.18 2.36
C GLU A 511 -3.59 26.63 1.63
N LEU A 512 -4.75 26.31 2.21
CA LEU A 512 -6.06 26.61 1.63
C LEU A 512 -6.90 27.44 2.59
N GLU A 513 -7.80 28.25 2.03
CA GLU A 513 -8.95 28.79 2.75
C GLU A 513 -10.07 27.77 2.80
N ALA A 514 -10.72 27.63 3.95
CA ALA A 514 -11.97 26.90 4.06
C ALA A 514 -13.18 27.85 4.11
N ASP A 515 -14.30 27.39 3.60
CA ASP A 515 -15.59 28.07 3.70
C ASP A 515 -16.36 27.60 4.93
N ALA A 516 -17.24 28.47 5.43
CA ALA A 516 -18.18 28.09 6.48
C ALA A 516 -19.38 27.41 5.81
N VAL A 517 -19.62 26.15 6.17
CA VAL A 517 -20.58 25.28 5.51
C VAL A 517 -21.36 24.54 6.58
N GLY A 518 -22.67 24.75 6.57
CA GLY A 518 -23.58 24.07 7.48
C GLY A 518 -23.89 22.65 7.04
N ARG A 519 -25.06 22.15 7.44
CA ARG A 519 -25.61 20.95 6.83
C ARG A 519 -26.03 21.25 5.39
N VAL A 520 -26.01 20.21 4.56
CA VAL A 520 -26.35 20.28 3.13
C VAL A 520 -27.48 19.31 2.83
N GLY A 521 -28.34 19.67 1.88
CA GLY A 521 -29.25 18.73 1.25
C GLY A 521 -28.50 17.84 0.26
N TRP A 522 -28.59 16.53 0.42
CA TRP A 522 -28.00 15.54 -0.48
C TRP A 522 -29.10 14.68 -1.09
N ALA A 523 -29.13 14.60 -2.42
CA ALA A 523 -30.13 13.86 -3.17
C ALA A 523 -29.49 12.85 -4.13
N GLN A 524 -30.07 11.67 -4.20
CA GLN A 524 -29.79 10.64 -5.19
C GLN A 524 -31.11 10.19 -5.79
N LEU A 525 -31.26 10.38 -7.10
CA LEU A 525 -32.48 10.11 -7.84
C LEU A 525 -32.17 9.11 -8.96
N VAL A 526 -32.95 8.05 -9.07
CA VAL A 526 -32.87 7.08 -10.17
C VAL A 526 -34.01 7.37 -11.13
N MET A 527 -33.69 7.75 -12.35
CA MET A 527 -34.65 8.23 -13.34
C MET A 527 -34.70 7.36 -14.59
N ASP A 528 -35.87 7.35 -15.24
CA ASP A 528 -36.01 6.78 -16.57
C ASP A 528 -35.17 7.55 -17.59
N ALA A 529 -34.33 6.81 -18.31
CA ALA A 529 -33.47 7.34 -19.36
C ALA A 529 -33.82 6.76 -20.73
N SER A 530 -35.05 6.27 -20.92
CA SER A 530 -35.51 5.71 -22.20
C SER A 530 -35.45 6.76 -23.31
N ASP A 531 -35.77 8.02 -22.98
CA ASP A 531 -35.47 9.21 -23.78
C ASP A 531 -34.15 9.84 -23.30
N THR A 532 -33.02 9.18 -23.56
CA THR A 532 -31.70 9.63 -23.07
C THR A 532 -31.35 11.05 -23.54
N ALA A 533 -31.61 11.38 -24.82
CA ALA A 533 -31.26 12.67 -25.37
C ALA A 533 -32.13 13.81 -24.81
N GLY A 534 -33.44 13.59 -24.65
CA GLY A 534 -34.30 14.58 -24.02
C GLY A 534 -34.04 14.72 -22.52
N LEU A 535 -33.74 13.62 -21.82
CA LEU A 535 -33.34 13.65 -20.41
C LEU A 535 -32.11 14.55 -20.20
N LEU A 536 -31.04 14.35 -20.98
CA LEU A 536 -29.82 15.16 -20.88
C LEU A 536 -30.10 16.65 -21.10
N GLN A 537 -30.96 17.00 -22.07
CA GLN A 537 -31.34 18.40 -22.33
C GLN A 537 -32.12 18.99 -21.17
N ARG A 538 -33.13 18.28 -20.65
CA ARG A 538 -33.94 18.75 -19.51
C ARG A 538 -33.09 18.88 -18.24
N TRP A 539 -32.20 17.92 -17.98
CA TRP A 539 -31.23 18.00 -16.89
C TRP A 539 -30.31 19.22 -17.03
N GLY A 540 -29.71 19.41 -18.21
CA GLY A 540 -28.83 20.55 -18.48
C GLY A 540 -29.54 21.89 -18.28
N ALA A 541 -30.74 22.05 -18.83
CA ALA A 541 -31.55 23.25 -18.67
C ALA A 541 -31.94 23.51 -17.21
N ALA A 542 -32.31 22.46 -16.46
CA ALA A 542 -32.63 22.58 -15.04
C ALA A 542 -31.41 23.03 -14.22
N VAL A 543 -30.21 22.50 -14.50
CA VAL A 543 -28.96 22.90 -13.85
C VAL A 543 -28.55 24.34 -14.20
N GLU A 544 -28.72 24.76 -15.45
CA GLU A 544 -28.42 26.13 -15.88
C GLU A 544 -29.37 27.16 -15.25
N ALA A 545 -30.65 26.81 -15.10
CA ALA A 545 -31.65 27.66 -14.44
C ALA A 545 -31.53 27.65 -12.91
N ALA A 546 -30.88 26.64 -12.32
CA ALA A 546 -30.77 26.49 -10.88
C ALA A 546 -29.84 27.57 -10.26
N PRO A 547 -30.15 28.03 -9.04
CA PRO A 547 -29.23 28.86 -8.26
C PRO A 547 -27.86 28.19 -8.05
N ARG A 548 -26.84 28.99 -7.74
CA ARG A 548 -25.44 28.50 -7.64
C ARG A 548 -25.18 27.59 -6.44
N ASP A 549 -26.04 27.61 -5.43
CA ASP A 549 -25.99 26.74 -4.25
C ASP A 549 -26.54 25.33 -4.50
N LEU A 550 -27.12 25.07 -5.67
CA LEU A 550 -27.35 23.73 -6.19
C LEU A 550 -26.22 23.32 -7.16
N THR A 551 -25.66 22.13 -6.92
CA THR A 551 -24.80 21.41 -7.88
C THR A 551 -25.41 20.04 -8.16
N SER A 552 -25.41 19.61 -9.42
CA SER A 552 -25.87 18.27 -9.80
C SER A 552 -24.87 17.57 -10.71
N ALA A 553 -24.92 16.24 -10.72
CA ALA A 553 -24.24 15.41 -11.68
C ALA A 553 -25.17 14.27 -12.13
N ILE A 554 -24.97 13.78 -13.36
CA ILE A 554 -25.74 12.68 -13.93
C ILE A 554 -24.81 11.57 -14.44
N ILE A 555 -25.08 10.35 -14.01
CA ILE A 555 -24.35 9.14 -14.41
C ILE A 555 -25.27 8.24 -15.23
N LEU A 556 -24.77 7.78 -16.37
CA LEU A 556 -25.44 6.81 -17.23
C LEU A 556 -24.49 5.65 -17.54
N GLY A 557 -25.07 4.46 -17.65
CA GLY A 557 -24.38 3.25 -18.09
C GLY A 557 -24.88 2.77 -19.46
N PRO A 558 -24.30 1.68 -19.98
CA PRO A 558 -24.73 1.09 -21.24
C PRO A 558 -26.10 0.42 -21.05
N PRO A 559 -26.91 0.29 -22.12
CA PRO A 559 -28.14 -0.47 -22.08
C PRO A 559 -27.89 -1.91 -21.60
N ARG A 560 -28.73 -2.41 -20.68
CA ARG A 560 -28.68 -3.80 -20.22
C ARG A 560 -29.86 -4.57 -20.79
N ARG A 561 -29.61 -5.75 -21.37
CA ARG A 561 -30.66 -6.56 -22.00
C ARG A 561 -31.75 -6.91 -20.97
N GLY A 562 -32.99 -6.55 -21.28
CA GLY A 562 -34.15 -6.82 -20.41
C GLY A 562 -34.33 -5.86 -19.24
N GLN A 563 -33.52 -4.79 -19.15
CA GLN A 563 -33.70 -3.71 -18.16
C GLN A 563 -33.92 -2.37 -18.87
N PRO A 564 -34.80 -1.49 -18.37
CA PRO A 564 -34.93 -0.15 -18.92
C PRO A 564 -33.63 0.65 -18.72
N PRO A 565 -33.29 1.57 -19.64
CA PRO A 565 -32.20 2.52 -19.42
C PRO A 565 -32.52 3.41 -18.20
N ILE A 566 -31.54 3.57 -17.32
CA ILE A 566 -31.65 4.43 -16.13
C ILE A 566 -30.55 5.48 -16.11
N ALA A 567 -30.83 6.61 -15.49
CA ALA A 567 -29.85 7.60 -15.11
C ALA A 567 -29.83 7.77 -13.58
N GLN A 568 -28.65 7.91 -13.00
CA GLN A 568 -28.49 8.32 -11.62
C GLN A 568 -28.19 9.81 -11.59
N VAL A 569 -29.13 10.61 -11.11
CA VAL A 569 -28.95 12.04 -10.87
C VAL A 569 -28.62 12.23 -9.40
N MET A 570 -27.46 12.81 -9.12
CA MET A 570 -27.08 13.20 -7.77
C MET A 570 -27.05 14.72 -7.68
N ALA A 571 -27.47 15.27 -6.55
CA ALA A 571 -27.47 16.71 -6.34
C ALA A 571 -27.16 17.08 -4.89
N MET A 572 -26.49 18.21 -4.73
CA MET A 572 -26.22 18.81 -3.43
C MET A 572 -26.74 20.25 -3.44
N VAL A 573 -27.45 20.60 -2.37
CA VAL A 573 -27.90 21.96 -2.08
C VAL A 573 -27.18 22.43 -0.82
N ASP A 574 -26.35 23.47 -0.93
CA ASP A 574 -25.66 24.05 0.22
C ASP A 574 -26.59 25.00 1.00
N SER A 575 -27.53 24.36 1.71
CA SER A 575 -28.50 24.94 2.62
C SER A 575 -28.92 23.87 3.64
N ASP A 576 -29.23 24.29 4.86
CA ASP A 576 -29.83 23.45 5.90
C ASP A 576 -31.34 23.62 6.03
N ASP A 577 -31.95 24.50 5.21
CA ASP A 577 -33.38 24.76 5.16
C ASP A 577 -34.10 23.74 4.25
N PRO A 578 -34.96 22.85 4.80
CA PRO A 578 -35.66 21.84 4.02
C PRO A 578 -36.52 22.42 2.89
N ASP A 579 -37.17 23.58 3.08
CA ASP A 579 -38.04 24.17 2.06
C ASP A 579 -37.21 24.66 0.86
N THR A 580 -36.05 25.25 1.14
CA THR A 580 -35.08 25.62 0.10
C THR A 580 -34.53 24.39 -0.63
N ILE A 581 -34.17 23.33 0.10
CA ILE A 581 -33.68 22.08 -0.50
C ILE A 581 -34.72 21.49 -1.45
N ILE A 582 -35.96 21.30 -1.00
CA ILE A 582 -37.03 20.71 -1.82
C ILE A 582 -37.30 21.58 -3.06
N ARG A 583 -37.44 22.90 -2.87
CA ARG A 583 -37.69 23.83 -3.98
C ARG A 583 -36.58 23.82 -5.04
N GLN A 584 -35.31 23.68 -4.64
CA GLN A 584 -34.20 23.61 -5.59
C GLN A 584 -34.08 22.24 -6.27
N LEU A 585 -34.43 21.15 -5.57
CA LEU A 585 -34.41 19.80 -6.14
C LEU A 585 -35.61 19.50 -7.06
N GLN A 586 -36.75 20.17 -6.86
CA GLN A 586 -37.98 19.89 -7.59
C GLN A 586 -37.81 19.95 -9.13
N PRO A 587 -37.16 20.97 -9.73
CA PRO A 587 -36.92 21.00 -11.18
C PRO A 587 -36.09 19.83 -11.69
N LEU A 588 -35.19 19.26 -10.87
CA LEU A 588 -34.46 18.04 -11.22
C LEU A 588 -35.34 16.81 -11.10
N ALA A 589 -36.19 16.71 -10.08
CA ALA A 589 -37.12 15.60 -9.90
C ALA A 589 -38.14 15.49 -11.06
N ASP A 590 -38.51 16.62 -11.67
CA ASP A 590 -39.54 16.68 -12.72
C ASP A 590 -39.01 16.37 -14.14
N ILE A 591 -37.69 16.17 -14.33
CA ILE A 591 -37.12 15.97 -15.68
C ILE A 591 -37.49 14.63 -16.33
N ALA A 592 -37.85 13.63 -15.54
CA ALA A 592 -38.24 12.30 -16.01
C ALA A 592 -38.93 11.51 -14.89
N PRO A 593 -39.72 10.46 -15.22
CA PRO A 593 -40.22 9.53 -14.22
C PRO A 593 -39.11 8.95 -13.35
N MET A 594 -39.31 8.94 -12.03
CA MET A 594 -38.37 8.36 -11.07
C MET A 594 -38.72 6.90 -10.76
N TYR A 595 -37.69 6.08 -10.65
CA TYR A 595 -37.76 4.71 -10.14
C TYR A 595 -37.43 4.63 -8.65
N ASP A 596 -36.55 5.52 -8.16
CA ASP A 596 -36.13 5.56 -6.76
C ASP A 596 -35.61 6.96 -6.39
N GLN A 597 -35.68 7.31 -5.10
CA GLN A 597 -35.15 8.57 -4.57
C GLN A 597 -34.68 8.43 -3.12
N SER A 598 -33.59 9.11 -2.80
CA SER A 598 -33.12 9.34 -1.44
C SER A 598 -32.74 10.81 -1.31
N VAL A 599 -33.35 11.51 -0.35
CA VAL A 599 -33.03 12.91 -0.04
C VAL A 599 -32.82 13.03 1.45
N VAL A 600 -31.63 13.47 1.85
CA VAL A 600 -31.23 13.57 3.25
C VAL A 600 -30.59 14.92 3.52
N LEU A 601 -30.85 15.47 4.69
CA LEU A 601 -30.08 16.60 5.21
C LEU A 601 -28.90 16.02 6.00
N THR A 602 -27.67 16.33 5.60
CA THR A 602 -26.45 15.67 6.12
C THR A 602 -25.27 16.65 6.19
N SER A 603 -24.09 16.19 6.61
CA SER A 603 -22.85 16.98 6.56
C SER A 603 -22.07 16.73 5.27
N TYR A 604 -21.24 17.70 4.85
CA TYR A 604 -20.35 17.51 3.71
C TYR A 604 -19.36 16.35 3.92
N ALA A 605 -18.89 16.14 5.16
CA ALA A 605 -18.05 15.00 5.51
C ALA A 605 -18.73 13.66 5.22
N SER A 606 -20.02 13.54 5.55
CA SER A 606 -20.81 12.33 5.26
C SER A 606 -20.98 12.10 3.74
N VAL A 607 -21.13 13.15 2.94
CA VAL A 607 -21.20 13.04 1.46
C VAL A 607 -19.86 12.55 0.89
N MET A 608 -18.75 13.02 1.45
CA MET A 608 -17.39 12.66 1.01
C MET A 608 -16.91 11.30 1.56
N ALA A 609 -17.57 10.72 2.56
CA ALA A 609 -17.27 9.40 3.13
C ALA A 609 -17.73 8.25 2.22
N ASN A 610 -17.31 8.28 0.96
CA ASN A 610 -17.79 7.41 -0.12
C ASN A 610 -16.68 6.56 -0.77
N ALA A 611 -15.50 6.48 -0.14
CA ALA A 611 -14.36 5.73 -0.63
C ALA A 611 -14.04 4.50 0.22
N ASP A 612 -13.56 3.45 -0.44
CA ASP A 612 -13.04 2.25 0.22
C ASP A 612 -11.67 2.55 0.88
N PRO A 613 -11.47 2.25 2.18
CA PRO A 613 -10.18 2.43 2.85
C PRO A 613 -9.11 1.41 2.43
N ALA A 614 -9.43 0.41 1.61
CA ALA A 614 -8.47 -0.60 1.16
C ALA A 614 -7.32 -0.01 0.34
N ASP A 615 -6.17 -0.70 0.37
CA ASP A 615 -5.02 -0.34 -0.45
C ASP A 615 -5.37 -0.46 -1.95
N HIS A 616 -4.73 0.39 -2.75
CA HIS A 616 -4.88 0.36 -4.20
C HIS A 616 -4.24 -0.88 -4.82
N ASP A 617 -5.02 -1.66 -5.58
CA ASP A 617 -4.58 -2.89 -6.24
C ASP A 617 -4.74 -2.87 -7.78
N GLY A 618 -5.20 -1.74 -8.33
CA GLY A 618 -5.29 -1.46 -9.76
C GLY A 618 -6.49 -2.13 -10.44
N GLN A 619 -7.71 -1.65 -10.14
CA GLN A 619 -8.95 -2.20 -10.68
C GLN A 619 -9.38 -1.49 -11.98
N GLY A 620 -9.29 -2.17 -13.12
CA GLY A 620 -10.08 -1.83 -14.31
C GLY A 620 -9.39 -1.09 -15.46
N GLU A 621 -8.17 -0.56 -15.29
CA GLU A 621 -7.34 -0.01 -16.38
C GLU A 621 -8.15 0.89 -17.38
N PRO A 622 -8.96 1.86 -16.90
CA PRO A 622 -10.04 2.48 -17.66
C PRO A 622 -9.53 3.35 -18.81
N LEU A 623 -10.22 3.32 -19.95
CA LEU A 623 -9.99 4.25 -21.04
C LEU A 623 -10.96 5.42 -20.89
N GLY A 624 -10.51 6.48 -20.22
CA GLY A 624 -11.27 7.71 -20.01
C GLY A 624 -11.02 8.78 -21.05
N ARG A 625 -12.09 9.43 -21.49
CA ARG A 625 -12.09 10.65 -22.31
C ARG A 625 -12.84 11.76 -21.57
N ALA A 626 -12.34 12.98 -21.66
CA ALA A 626 -12.89 14.13 -20.95
C ALA A 626 -13.12 15.31 -21.90
N GLY A 627 -14.19 16.06 -21.66
CA GLY A 627 -14.56 17.25 -22.42
C GLY A 627 -15.30 18.27 -21.56
N LEU A 628 -15.21 19.54 -21.94
CA LEU A 628 -15.89 20.66 -21.28
C LEU A 628 -16.92 21.29 -22.22
N LEU A 629 -18.10 21.58 -21.70
CA LEU A 629 -19.20 22.19 -22.46
C LEU A 629 -19.65 23.50 -21.81
N GLY A 630 -19.98 24.48 -22.64
CA GLY A 630 -20.72 25.67 -22.21
C GLY A 630 -22.21 25.39 -22.00
N GLN A 631 -22.81 24.50 -22.79
CA GLN A 631 -24.24 24.14 -22.71
C GLN A 631 -24.48 22.73 -23.25
N ILE A 632 -25.52 22.05 -22.74
CA ILE A 632 -26.04 20.80 -23.33
C ILE A 632 -26.99 21.13 -24.47
N THR A 633 -26.47 21.14 -25.69
CA THR A 633 -27.28 21.39 -26.90
C THR A 633 -28.03 20.12 -27.34
N PRO A 634 -29.12 20.26 -28.13
CA PRO A 634 -29.80 19.09 -28.72
C PRO A 634 -28.86 18.20 -29.56
N ALA A 635 -27.91 18.81 -30.27
CA ALA A 635 -26.93 18.10 -31.08
C ALA A 635 -25.96 17.28 -30.22
N PHE A 636 -25.45 17.85 -29.12
CA PHE A 636 -24.61 17.11 -28.18
C PHE A 636 -25.40 15.97 -27.52
N ALA A 637 -26.62 16.22 -27.05
CA ALA A 637 -27.43 15.21 -26.38
C ALA A 637 -27.75 14.02 -27.30
N ALA A 638 -28.03 14.27 -28.58
CA ALA A 638 -28.21 13.22 -29.58
C ALA A 638 -26.93 12.39 -29.79
N ASP A 639 -25.77 13.04 -29.86
CA ASP A 639 -24.47 12.36 -30.00
C ASP A 639 -24.11 11.54 -28.75
N ALA A 640 -24.34 12.08 -27.56
CA ALA A 640 -24.11 11.39 -26.30
C ALA A 640 -25.02 10.16 -26.15
N ALA A 641 -26.29 10.25 -26.56
CA ALA A 641 -27.20 9.12 -26.59
C ALA A 641 -26.72 8.02 -27.56
N ARG A 642 -26.24 8.40 -28.75
CA ARG A 642 -25.63 7.43 -29.70
C ARG A 642 -24.38 6.77 -29.14
N LEU A 643 -23.52 7.53 -28.45
CA LEU A 643 -22.34 7.00 -27.79
C LEU A 643 -22.72 5.94 -26.73
N LEU A 644 -23.70 6.23 -25.88
CA LEU A 644 -24.21 5.29 -24.87
C LEU A 644 -24.82 4.02 -25.49
N GLN A 645 -25.66 4.19 -26.53
CA GLN A 645 -26.30 3.07 -27.24
C GLN A 645 -25.30 2.17 -27.98
N SER A 646 -24.11 2.67 -28.32
CA SER A 646 -23.05 1.88 -28.96
C SER A 646 -22.51 0.74 -28.09
N GLY A 647 -22.73 0.80 -26.78
CA GLY A 647 -22.22 -0.15 -25.79
C GLY A 647 -20.72 -0.05 -25.51
N VAL A 648 -20.01 0.90 -26.13
CA VAL A 648 -18.55 1.09 -25.93
C VAL A 648 -18.25 1.72 -24.57
N VAL A 649 -19.13 2.58 -24.07
CA VAL A 649 -18.99 3.30 -22.81
C VAL A 649 -19.74 2.54 -21.71
N TYR A 650 -19.01 2.12 -20.67
CA TYR A 650 -19.61 1.46 -19.51
C TYR A 650 -19.97 2.45 -18.39
N PHE A 651 -19.39 3.65 -18.41
CA PHE A 651 -19.62 4.71 -17.43
C PHE A 651 -19.54 6.08 -18.13
N PHE A 652 -20.64 6.81 -18.13
CA PHE A 652 -20.75 8.15 -18.70
C PHE A 652 -21.22 9.11 -17.61
N HIS A 653 -20.51 10.21 -17.40
CA HIS A 653 -20.76 11.10 -16.28
C HIS A 653 -20.65 12.56 -16.71
N ILE A 654 -21.70 13.34 -16.45
CA ILE A 654 -21.68 14.80 -16.60
C ILE A 654 -21.78 15.46 -15.22
N ARG A 655 -20.86 16.36 -14.92
CA ARG A 655 -20.87 17.19 -13.71
C ARG A 655 -21.23 18.62 -14.05
N ALA A 656 -22.06 19.24 -13.22
CA ALA A 656 -22.30 20.67 -13.30
C ALA A 656 -21.09 21.49 -12.83
N LEU A 657 -20.81 22.56 -13.57
CA LEU A 657 -19.86 23.63 -13.31
C LEU A 657 -20.62 24.98 -13.39
N GLY A 658 -19.91 26.06 -13.65
CA GLY A 658 -20.44 27.44 -13.65
C GLY A 658 -20.45 28.06 -12.26
N GLY A 659 -21.33 29.04 -12.05
CA GLY A 659 -21.43 29.78 -10.79
C GLY A 659 -20.12 30.47 -10.42
N ALA A 660 -19.67 30.31 -9.18
CA ALA A 660 -18.43 30.88 -8.66
C ALA A 660 -17.17 30.47 -9.45
N VAL A 661 -17.19 29.34 -10.17
CA VAL A 661 -16.09 28.98 -11.08
C VAL A 661 -15.93 30.02 -12.20
N ALA A 662 -17.05 30.57 -12.71
CA ALA A 662 -17.06 31.55 -13.80
C ALA A 662 -16.79 32.99 -13.33
N ASP A 663 -16.93 33.27 -12.03
CA ASP A 663 -16.62 34.57 -11.42
C ASP A 663 -15.10 34.86 -11.44
N VAL A 664 -14.26 33.81 -11.52
CA VAL A 664 -12.81 33.93 -11.59
C VAL A 664 -12.35 34.15 -13.05
N PRO A 665 -11.55 35.19 -13.36
CA PRO A 665 -11.03 35.41 -14.70
C PRO A 665 -10.25 34.21 -15.25
N ALA A 666 -10.38 33.94 -16.54
CA ALA A 666 -9.76 32.77 -17.20
C ALA A 666 -8.23 32.76 -17.06
N GLU A 667 -7.60 33.93 -17.04
CA GLU A 667 -6.18 34.15 -16.93
C GLU A 667 -5.65 34.16 -15.49
N ALA A 668 -6.52 34.14 -14.48
CA ALA A 668 -6.13 34.22 -13.07
C ALA A 668 -5.40 32.96 -12.56
N THR A 669 -5.54 31.84 -13.28
CA THR A 669 -4.95 30.53 -12.99
C THR A 669 -4.59 29.81 -14.28
N ALA A 670 -3.84 28.71 -14.22
CA ALA A 670 -3.58 27.87 -15.40
C ALA A 670 -4.83 27.09 -15.89
N TYR A 671 -5.85 26.92 -15.04
CA TYR A 671 -7.16 26.45 -15.47
C TYR A 671 -7.92 27.60 -16.18
N ALA A 672 -7.96 27.55 -17.51
CA ALA A 672 -8.51 28.63 -18.33
C ALA A 672 -10.00 28.46 -18.70
N HIS A 673 -10.53 27.24 -18.64
CA HIS A 673 -11.89 26.91 -19.11
C HIS A 673 -12.99 27.27 -18.09
N ARG A 674 -12.94 28.50 -17.56
CA ARG A 674 -13.82 29.02 -16.49
C ARG A 674 -15.28 29.18 -16.90
N GLN A 675 -15.52 29.35 -18.21
CA GLN A 675 -16.85 29.53 -18.80
C GLN A 675 -17.56 28.21 -19.14
N ALA A 676 -17.01 27.06 -18.76
CA ALA A 676 -17.69 25.78 -18.95
C ALA A 676 -18.74 25.58 -17.85
N ASN A 677 -19.97 25.20 -18.25
CA ASN A 677 -21.04 24.83 -17.35
C ASN A 677 -21.09 23.32 -17.07
N PHE A 678 -20.40 22.49 -17.87
CA PHE A 678 -20.39 21.04 -17.67
C PHE A 678 -19.03 20.40 -17.95
N SER A 679 -18.70 19.38 -17.15
CA SER A 679 -17.59 18.45 -17.41
C SER A 679 -18.14 17.07 -17.75
N VAL A 680 -17.85 16.61 -18.96
CA VAL A 680 -18.32 15.32 -19.52
C VAL A 680 -17.16 14.32 -19.50
N ASN A 681 -17.44 13.11 -19.02
CA ASN A 681 -16.47 12.03 -18.94
C ASN A 681 -17.09 10.73 -19.45
N ALA A 682 -16.36 10.00 -20.28
CA ALA A 682 -16.78 8.69 -20.80
C ALA A 682 -15.66 7.67 -20.60
N PHE A 683 -15.98 6.55 -19.94
CA PHE A 683 -15.05 5.44 -19.76
C PHE A 683 -15.50 4.25 -20.59
N GLY A 684 -14.61 3.76 -21.44
CA GLY A 684 -14.87 2.65 -22.36
C GLY A 684 -13.88 1.50 -22.24
N THR A 685 -14.17 0.44 -22.98
CA THR A 685 -13.38 -0.80 -23.00
C THR A 685 -12.48 -0.96 -24.24
N SER A 686 -12.73 -0.19 -25.30
CA SER A 686 -11.99 -0.28 -26.57
C SER A 686 -11.49 1.10 -27.01
N ARG A 687 -10.17 1.29 -27.03
CA ARG A 687 -9.55 2.57 -27.40
C ARG A 687 -9.95 2.97 -28.83
N LEU A 688 -9.78 2.07 -29.80
CA LEU A 688 -10.09 2.33 -31.20
C LEU A 688 -11.54 2.81 -31.40
N ARG A 689 -12.52 2.13 -30.77
CA ARG A 689 -13.94 2.48 -30.92
C ARG A 689 -14.31 3.74 -30.14
N LEU A 690 -13.79 3.89 -28.93
CA LEU A 690 -14.06 5.06 -28.09
C LEU A 690 -13.52 6.31 -28.76
N ASP A 691 -12.28 6.27 -29.28
CA ASP A 691 -11.63 7.41 -29.91
C ASP A 691 -12.38 7.83 -31.17
N ALA A 692 -12.74 6.89 -32.04
CA ALA A 692 -13.50 7.20 -33.26
C ALA A 692 -14.83 7.91 -32.97
N LEU A 693 -15.57 7.46 -31.93
CA LEU A 693 -16.85 8.07 -31.55
C LEU A 693 -16.65 9.41 -30.83
N TRP A 694 -15.67 9.48 -29.92
CA TRP A 694 -15.38 10.67 -29.12
C TRP A 694 -14.82 11.81 -29.95
N ASP A 695 -13.88 11.53 -30.86
CA ASP A 695 -13.30 12.52 -31.77
C ASP A 695 -14.38 13.06 -32.73
N GLY A 696 -15.36 12.23 -33.10
CA GLY A 696 -16.56 12.69 -33.82
C GLY A 696 -17.38 13.72 -33.05
N MET A 697 -17.31 13.74 -31.71
CA MET A 697 -17.98 14.70 -30.83
C MET A 697 -17.14 15.95 -30.52
N ALA A 698 -15.89 16.04 -31.02
CA ALA A 698 -14.96 17.11 -30.68
C ALA A 698 -15.53 18.52 -30.87
N ARG A 699 -16.38 18.72 -31.89
CA ARG A 699 -17.04 20.00 -32.20
C ARG A 699 -17.93 20.56 -31.09
N HIS A 700 -18.34 19.73 -30.12
CA HIS A 700 -19.16 20.17 -28.99
C HIS A 700 -18.32 20.73 -27.86
N PHE A 701 -17.05 20.31 -27.74
CA PHE A 701 -16.22 20.63 -26.60
C PHE A 701 -15.43 21.92 -26.83
N GLN A 702 -15.35 22.74 -25.78
CA GLN A 702 -14.54 23.96 -25.77
C GLN A 702 -13.22 23.80 -25.00
N GLY A 703 -12.97 22.60 -24.45
CA GLY A 703 -11.79 22.30 -23.67
C GLY A 703 -11.82 20.91 -23.05
N LEU A 704 -10.80 20.62 -22.25
CA LEU A 704 -10.59 19.33 -21.61
C LEU A 704 -10.16 19.50 -20.15
N TYR A 705 -10.67 18.65 -19.26
CA TYR A 705 -10.19 18.54 -17.89
C TYR A 705 -9.25 17.34 -17.75
N LEU A 706 -7.99 17.61 -17.44
CA LEU A 706 -6.88 16.63 -17.53
C LEU A 706 -7.00 15.43 -16.59
N ASN A 707 -7.68 15.56 -15.45
CA ASN A 707 -7.74 14.50 -14.42
C ASN A 707 -8.57 13.27 -14.83
N PHE A 708 -9.39 13.38 -15.89
CA PHE A 708 -10.17 12.26 -16.44
C PHE A 708 -9.73 11.83 -17.84
N GLU A 709 -8.63 12.38 -18.36
CA GLU A 709 -8.09 12.01 -19.67
C GLU A 709 -6.99 10.95 -19.50
N THR A 710 -7.13 9.87 -20.28
CA THR A 710 -6.18 8.74 -20.31
C THR A 710 -5.45 8.62 -21.64
N ASP A 711 -5.83 9.44 -22.62
CA ASP A 711 -5.07 9.58 -23.85
C ASP A 711 -3.68 10.15 -23.56
N LEU A 712 -2.66 9.50 -24.13
CA LEU A 712 -1.25 9.83 -23.95
C LEU A 712 -0.70 10.66 -25.12
N ARG A 713 -1.50 10.90 -26.15
CA ARG A 713 -1.15 11.72 -27.31
C ARG A 713 -0.78 13.16 -26.90
N PRO A 714 0.43 13.66 -27.25
CA PRO A 714 0.89 15.00 -26.85
C PRO A 714 0.00 16.15 -27.33
N GLU A 715 -0.69 15.99 -28.46
CA GLU A 715 -1.58 17.00 -29.04
C GLU A 715 -2.75 17.37 -28.13
N ARG A 716 -3.16 16.49 -27.20
CA ARG A 716 -4.24 16.73 -26.23
C ARG A 716 -3.93 17.89 -25.28
N VAL A 717 -2.66 18.28 -25.16
CA VAL A 717 -2.21 19.47 -24.40
C VAL A 717 -2.85 20.75 -24.91
N ALA A 718 -3.07 20.88 -26.22
CA ALA A 718 -3.70 22.05 -26.80
C ALA A 718 -5.21 22.14 -26.48
N GLU A 719 -5.86 21.02 -26.14
CA GLU A 719 -7.27 20.99 -25.73
C GLU A 719 -7.43 21.33 -24.24
N ALA A 720 -6.45 20.95 -23.42
CA ALA A 720 -6.43 21.28 -21.99
C ALA A 720 -6.12 22.77 -21.76
N PHE A 721 -5.22 23.35 -22.55
CA PHE A 721 -4.74 24.72 -22.36
C PHE A 721 -4.92 25.57 -23.63
N PRO A 722 -5.69 26.67 -23.58
CA PRO A 722 -5.80 27.61 -24.69
C PRO A 722 -4.44 28.18 -25.12
N PRO A 723 -4.26 28.63 -26.38
CA PRO A 723 -2.95 28.97 -26.94
C PRO A 723 -2.09 29.91 -26.08
N ALA A 724 -2.67 30.99 -25.55
CA ALA A 724 -1.95 31.95 -24.69
C ALA A 724 -1.54 31.33 -23.34
N THR A 725 -2.40 30.49 -22.76
CA THR A 725 -2.12 29.78 -21.51
C THR A 725 -1.01 28.76 -21.72
N LEU A 726 -1.07 28.00 -22.81
CA LEU A 726 -0.07 27.00 -23.14
C LEU A 726 1.30 27.64 -23.43
N ALA A 727 1.34 28.76 -24.15
CA ALA A 727 2.58 29.50 -24.39
C ALA A 727 3.24 29.93 -23.06
N ARG A 728 2.45 30.54 -22.16
CA ARG A 728 2.94 30.92 -20.82
C ARG A 728 3.44 29.73 -20.01
N LEU A 729 2.72 28.61 -20.02
CA LEU A 729 3.13 27.40 -19.31
C LEU A 729 4.45 26.82 -19.87
N ARG A 730 4.63 26.82 -21.19
CA ARG A 730 5.89 26.40 -21.83
C ARG A 730 7.06 27.31 -21.46
N ASP A 731 6.84 28.61 -21.39
CA ASP A 731 7.85 29.58 -20.96
C ASP A 731 8.26 29.34 -19.51
N LEU A 732 7.29 29.10 -18.61
CA LEU A 732 7.57 28.74 -17.23
C LEU A 732 8.27 27.38 -17.12
N LYS A 733 7.93 26.41 -17.98
CA LYS A 733 8.55 25.08 -17.98
C LYS A 733 10.04 25.20 -18.31
N ARG A 734 10.41 26.05 -19.29
CA ARG A 734 11.82 26.34 -19.59
C ARG A 734 12.59 26.95 -18.41
N ARG A 735 11.91 27.65 -17.50
CA ARG A 735 12.53 28.26 -16.31
C ARG A 735 12.66 27.27 -15.15
N TYR A 736 11.59 26.54 -14.84
CA TYR A 736 11.50 25.72 -13.62
C TYR A 736 11.87 24.25 -13.82
N ASP A 737 11.76 23.74 -15.05
CA ASP A 737 12.08 22.35 -15.41
C ASP A 737 12.57 22.24 -16.88
N PRO A 738 13.72 22.87 -17.21
CA PRO A 738 14.24 22.91 -18.59
C PRO A 738 14.57 21.51 -19.15
N GLU A 739 14.94 20.57 -18.29
CA GLU A 739 15.27 19.18 -18.66
C GLU A 739 14.03 18.28 -18.79
N ASN A 740 12.84 18.83 -18.51
CA ASN A 740 11.58 18.10 -18.51
C ASN A 740 11.60 16.84 -17.61
N VAL A 741 12.15 17.00 -16.41
CA VAL A 741 12.21 15.97 -15.36
C VAL A 741 10.80 15.50 -15.02
N PHE A 742 9.86 16.42 -14.84
CA PHE A 742 8.46 16.12 -14.54
C PHE A 742 7.66 15.94 -15.83
N ARG A 743 7.86 14.81 -16.50
CA ARG A 743 7.19 14.44 -17.77
C ARG A 743 6.15 13.33 -17.65
N ASP A 744 6.17 12.54 -16.59
CA ASP A 744 5.22 11.45 -16.36
C ASP A 744 3.91 12.01 -15.75
N ASN A 745 3.29 12.93 -16.48
CA ASN A 745 2.03 13.61 -16.16
C ASN A 745 1.34 14.06 -17.47
N PHE A 746 0.35 14.97 -17.41
CA PHE A 746 -0.20 15.61 -18.62
C PHE A 746 0.83 16.63 -19.15
N ASN A 747 1.87 16.10 -19.80
CA ASN A 747 3.16 16.77 -19.97
C ASN A 747 3.10 18.01 -20.84
N ILE A 748 3.63 19.11 -20.31
CA ILE A 748 3.92 20.33 -21.05
C ILE A 748 5.40 20.33 -21.38
N ALA A 749 5.76 19.89 -22.58
CA ALA A 749 7.15 19.89 -23.00
C ALA A 749 7.69 21.33 -23.13
N PRO A 750 8.96 21.60 -22.75
CA PRO A 750 9.61 22.85 -23.07
C PRO A 750 9.67 22.98 -24.61
N GLN A 751 9.24 24.12 -25.15
CA GLN A 751 9.31 24.38 -26.59
C GLN A 751 10.77 24.33 -27.04
N GLN A 752 11.10 23.50 -28.04
CA GLN A 752 12.43 23.52 -28.67
C GLN A 752 12.61 24.83 -29.45
N GLU A 753 13.75 25.50 -29.28
CA GLU A 753 14.15 26.60 -30.14
C GLU A 753 14.41 26.05 -31.56
N GLY A 754 13.54 26.41 -32.51
CA GLY A 754 13.72 26.10 -33.94
C GLY A 754 13.17 24.74 -34.39
N ALA A 755 11.91 24.73 -34.82
CA ALA A 755 11.39 23.77 -35.79
C ALA A 755 10.62 24.55 -36.86
#